data_AF-A0A9X0J6H1-F1
#
_entry.id   AF-A0A9X0J6H1-F1
#
_cell.length_a   1.000
_cell.length_b   1.000
_cell.length_c   1.000
_cell.angle_alpha   90.00
_cell.angle_beta   90.00
_cell.angle_gamma   90.00
#
_symmetry.space_group_name_H-M   'P 1'
#
loop_
_entity.id
_entity.type
_entity.pdbx_description
1 polymer ?
#
loop_
_entity_poly.entity_id
_entity_poly.type
_entity_poly.pdbx_seq_one_letter_code
_entity_poly.pdbx_strand_id
1 'polypeptide(L)'
;MTMTSVNNGEPYYLKADISKAGESTVSINNYIKMRVFDNGKVLPVKWFDQNVVMNVNGMIPFIEGSVGQFSTDDNNNIVMAPDAVHRDWQGTAANTRDGGWADYILTDQMFTEEGAFSGFIGLMDGNGRRLTSINIWFRVLGDNLFFGLTQKYYSDKIEKFIKQMQAKANDTFRDIDAQNKAAIQKLNDDYTAKTQEAQDAQDALTKATSNLNSFGAAVETMDAQIKGQALATKPDLEQAKSDITKIVEDKTANLEKVAKANFSTVASLDQLKKDHATGADGYWITLDTKHLYIWSGNDWTDLGTAGIGDGTVPGKSIKDKSINNTQIGTISAAKVFNTYSDIIKAEKWGIGGTELYVEGDNAVIQLLSGNGDRGITFPVNFNGYNWGWKNLYIDFNYYFTKANDNYVSVYVLREDNTLINKELWNGSKTSDFVHICIPAAFIQNNSLSQNFKVLVVCHGGPSTFDVEHFRVSDDSNNSLLPDKFKDLDLLTVKNGFNLAEAQGWNLTQGSDYFYADSTEAIFKTGDASSNKGIVLKAHITPGVTNYVQVQYGIVSAAQYGIAAFLSNGRNLNDGVFAQFGAVETNTGIHTLTYELTPAEMIRLGINDECTLTIGGNVNALILKSATISTTRNGAGVLEAINNDDTSKKVIYGSSIHLLNSANSKSIDGLKLVTPGEKYDQDNGRLDHITLYAKEKGSTSIYIGKLDQNNLLVDYKQYALNYSAGYNEFDFLSQDIPVNNGDYVFIDCSNLGVYQPDSSHPLANTTRVQDAHHIIQGQYSGNTFYSGDFLAPFEYSVVPATSAQLAKSLNNDITTTSEKVDTIKKQVKQVAVLTSPSGKKFRISVDDNGTLSATSTIPSNVQVFGNSLTGYYKTGSPALGATDPNHDWFHYFSEYVKNINPSAVVDRHTVAPWEQNATGRDVQFDQLFKPYLSQDTNLVVLQVGDNVNRDDSHATFKNDVMDLFKRVKEVSPKAKIYFVGIWFCNWPDMIDSVKAACDKYDGTFISITDLAKSEENKSRIGEQVTLSDGSTTTISTDGEAIHPGNAGYKKIADRLIDSLDF
;
A
#
# COMPACT_ATOMS: atom_id res chain seq x y z
N MET A 1 16.21 -95.82 -9.04
CA MET A 1 16.88 -94.51 -9.12
C MET A 1 15.79 -93.50 -9.42
N THR A 2 15.36 -92.76 -8.40
CA THR A 2 14.13 -91.96 -8.43
C THR A 2 14.48 -90.57 -8.96
N MET A 3 14.03 -90.24 -10.18
CA MET A 3 14.20 -88.92 -10.76
C MET A 3 13.06 -88.02 -10.28
N THR A 4 13.38 -87.01 -9.47
CA THR A 4 12.48 -85.92 -9.13
C THR A 4 12.47 -84.90 -10.27
N SER A 5 11.30 -84.72 -10.88
CA SER A 5 11.02 -83.74 -11.92
C SER A 5 11.19 -82.32 -11.40
N VAL A 6 12.03 -81.51 -12.06
CA VAL A 6 12.00 -80.05 -11.90
C VAL A 6 11.15 -79.50 -13.04
N ASN A 7 10.15 -78.69 -12.69
CA ASN A 7 9.12 -78.07 -13.56
C ASN A 7 7.87 -78.90 -13.91
N ASN A 8 7.12 -79.36 -12.89
CA ASN A 8 5.70 -79.77 -12.98
C ASN A 8 5.26 -80.65 -14.18
N GLY A 9 6.16 -81.46 -14.75
CA GLY A 9 5.85 -82.34 -15.87
C GLY A 9 5.78 -81.66 -17.26
N GLU A 10 6.16 -80.38 -17.39
CA GLU A 10 6.32 -79.76 -18.71
C GLU A 10 7.80 -79.84 -19.16
N PRO A 11 8.11 -80.26 -20.41
CA PRO A 11 9.47 -80.26 -20.93
C PRO A 11 10.05 -78.83 -20.92
N TYR A 12 11.37 -78.66 -20.93
CA TYR A 12 11.98 -77.32 -21.05
C TYR A 12 11.93 -76.86 -22.51
N TYR A 13 11.49 -75.62 -22.75
CA TYR A 13 11.27 -75.06 -24.09
C TYR A 13 11.50 -73.55 -24.13
N LEU A 14 11.70 -73.01 -25.34
CA LEU A 14 11.69 -71.55 -25.54
C LEU A 14 10.26 -71.06 -25.78
N LYS A 15 9.86 -70.00 -25.08
CA LYS A 15 8.59 -69.32 -25.32
C LYS A 15 8.80 -68.18 -26.32
N ALA A 16 8.11 -68.23 -27.46
CA ALA A 16 8.09 -67.15 -28.45
C ALA A 16 6.70 -66.52 -28.48
N ASP A 17 6.60 -65.20 -28.25
CA ASP A 17 5.34 -64.46 -28.39
C ASP A 17 5.51 -63.42 -29.51
N ILE A 18 4.66 -63.45 -30.54
CA ILE A 18 4.77 -62.55 -31.70
C ILE A 18 4.36 -61.11 -31.38
N SER A 19 3.72 -60.87 -30.23
CA SER A 19 3.10 -59.60 -29.87
C SER A 19 3.68 -58.96 -28.61
N LYS A 20 4.49 -59.70 -27.84
CA LYS A 20 5.14 -59.25 -26.61
C LYS A 20 6.63 -59.63 -26.63
N ALA A 21 7.49 -58.65 -26.42
CA ALA A 21 8.92 -58.92 -26.21
C ALA A 21 9.12 -59.59 -24.85
N GLY A 22 9.70 -60.79 -24.83
CA GLY A 22 10.01 -61.53 -23.61
C GLY A 22 11.35 -61.11 -23.01
N GLU A 23 11.36 -60.78 -21.72
CA GLU A 23 12.57 -60.56 -20.92
C GLU A 23 12.95 -61.85 -20.18
N SER A 24 13.98 -62.58 -20.62
CA SER A 24 14.80 -63.45 -19.74
C SER A 24 15.96 -64.11 -20.49
N THR A 25 17.14 -64.13 -19.86
CA THR A 25 18.20 -65.09 -20.17
C THR A 25 17.88 -66.41 -19.46
N VAL A 26 17.79 -67.52 -20.19
CA VAL A 26 17.51 -68.84 -19.61
C VAL A 26 18.60 -69.82 -20.05
N SER A 27 19.29 -70.42 -19.08
CA SER A 27 20.16 -71.56 -19.34
C SER A 27 19.32 -72.84 -19.40
N ILE A 28 19.35 -73.55 -20.53
CA ILE A 28 18.68 -74.86 -20.71
C ILE A 28 19.65 -76.04 -20.60
N ASN A 29 20.84 -75.81 -20.00
CA ASN A 29 21.97 -76.75 -19.89
C ASN A 29 21.61 -78.09 -19.23
N ASN A 30 20.59 -78.13 -18.38
CA ASN A 30 20.16 -79.36 -17.73
C ASN A 30 19.41 -80.33 -18.66
N TYR A 31 19.03 -79.90 -19.87
CA TYR A 31 18.14 -80.65 -20.77
C TYR A 31 18.64 -80.78 -22.21
N ILE A 32 19.39 -79.79 -22.73
CA ILE A 32 20.03 -79.87 -24.05
C ILE A 32 21.54 -79.69 -23.88
N LYS A 33 22.30 -80.78 -24.08
CA LYS A 33 23.76 -80.76 -24.14
C LYS A 33 24.20 -80.77 -25.60
N MET A 34 25.04 -79.81 -25.97
CA MET A 34 25.58 -79.67 -27.31
C MET A 34 27.06 -79.34 -27.27
N ARG A 35 27.78 -79.88 -28.26
CA ARG A 35 29.20 -79.63 -28.51
C ARG A 35 29.39 -78.98 -29.88
N VAL A 36 30.55 -78.37 -30.07
CA VAL A 36 30.98 -77.89 -31.40
C VAL A 36 30.89 -79.08 -32.38
N PHE A 37 30.31 -78.84 -33.56
CA PHE A 37 30.00 -79.85 -34.60
C PHE A 37 28.88 -80.88 -34.31
N ASP A 38 28.10 -80.76 -33.24
CA ASP A 38 26.90 -81.60 -33.09
C ASP A 38 25.84 -81.22 -34.16
N ASN A 39 25.30 -82.21 -34.89
CA ASN A 39 24.30 -82.04 -35.94
C ASN A 39 22.96 -82.70 -35.56
N GLY A 40 21.83 -82.10 -35.97
CA GLY A 40 20.51 -82.71 -35.87
C GLY A 40 19.83 -82.61 -34.50
N LYS A 41 20.24 -81.65 -33.65
CA LYS A 41 19.68 -81.48 -32.30
C LYS A 41 18.39 -80.68 -32.36
N VAL A 42 17.37 -81.13 -31.63
CA VAL A 42 16.05 -80.50 -31.63
C VAL A 42 15.93 -79.46 -30.51
N LEU A 43 15.59 -78.24 -30.89
CA LEU A 43 15.23 -77.13 -30.01
C LEU A 43 13.70 -76.92 -30.03
N PRO A 44 12.97 -77.34 -28.98
CA PRO A 44 11.53 -77.17 -28.92
C PRO A 44 11.14 -75.74 -28.51
N VAL A 45 10.20 -75.14 -29.24
CA VAL A 45 9.71 -73.77 -29.02
C VAL A 45 8.18 -73.77 -29.00
N LYS A 46 7.59 -73.02 -28.06
CA LYS A 46 6.14 -72.86 -27.95
C LYS A 46 5.75 -71.42 -28.30
N TRP A 47 4.85 -71.27 -29.27
CA TRP A 47 4.43 -70.00 -29.83
C TRP A 47 3.14 -69.46 -29.22
N PHE A 48 3.12 -68.15 -29.00
CA PHE A 48 2.02 -67.40 -28.42
C PHE A 48 1.74 -66.15 -29.24
N ASP A 49 0.49 -65.69 -29.21
CA ASP A 49 0.08 -64.36 -29.61
C ASP A 49 -0.70 -63.74 -28.45
N GLN A 50 -0.23 -62.62 -27.93
CA GLN A 50 -0.75 -61.90 -26.77
C GLN A 50 -0.95 -62.78 -25.53
N ASN A 51 0.05 -63.61 -25.19
CA ASN A 51 -0.02 -64.65 -24.14
C ASN A 51 -1.06 -65.77 -24.36
N VAL A 52 -1.71 -65.86 -25.52
CA VAL A 52 -2.58 -66.97 -25.90
C VAL A 52 -1.79 -67.95 -26.77
N VAL A 53 -1.91 -69.25 -26.51
CA VAL A 53 -1.21 -70.28 -27.29
C VAL A 53 -1.64 -70.19 -28.76
N MET A 54 -0.66 -70.04 -29.64
CA MET A 54 -0.90 -69.92 -31.09
C MET A 54 -1.11 -71.30 -31.72
N ASN A 55 -2.02 -71.43 -32.69
CA ASN A 55 -2.11 -72.64 -33.51
C ASN A 55 -1.03 -72.59 -34.60
N VAL A 56 -0.06 -73.51 -34.51
CA VAL A 56 1.10 -73.59 -35.43
C VAL A 56 1.00 -74.74 -36.42
N ASN A 57 -0.07 -75.54 -36.37
CA ASN A 57 -0.23 -76.69 -37.25
C ASN A 57 -0.23 -76.26 -38.72
N GLY A 58 0.61 -76.91 -39.53
CA GLY A 58 0.76 -76.59 -40.96
C GLY A 58 1.74 -75.45 -41.25
N MET A 59 2.35 -74.84 -40.23
CA MET A 59 3.42 -73.85 -40.40
C MET A 59 4.79 -74.51 -40.50
N ILE A 60 5.74 -73.84 -41.13
CA ILE A 60 7.10 -74.33 -41.36
C ILE A 60 8.08 -73.55 -40.46
N PRO A 61 8.74 -74.21 -39.49
CA PRO A 61 9.75 -73.55 -38.66
C PRO A 61 11.05 -73.30 -39.43
N PHE A 62 11.67 -72.15 -39.17
CA PHE A 62 12.99 -71.81 -39.72
C PHE A 62 13.84 -71.02 -38.72
N ILE A 63 15.16 -71.08 -38.87
CA ILE A 63 16.16 -70.31 -38.12
C ILE A 63 17.02 -69.55 -39.14
N GLU A 64 17.36 -68.30 -38.85
CA GLU A 64 18.24 -67.49 -39.69
C GLU A 64 19.13 -66.58 -38.83
N GLY A 65 20.43 -66.52 -39.11
CA GLY A 65 21.38 -65.72 -38.34
C GLY A 65 22.82 -65.82 -38.82
N SER A 66 23.76 -65.38 -38.00
CA SER A 66 25.19 -65.44 -38.29
C SER A 66 25.97 -66.09 -37.15
N VAL A 67 27.05 -66.80 -37.49
CA VAL A 67 27.96 -67.48 -36.55
C VAL A 67 29.36 -66.90 -36.68
N GLY A 68 29.99 -66.60 -35.53
CA GLY A 68 31.37 -66.14 -35.49
C GLY A 68 31.76 -65.54 -34.13
N GLN A 69 32.88 -64.82 -34.11
CA GLN A 69 33.26 -64.00 -32.96
C GLN A 69 32.26 -62.86 -32.76
N PHE A 70 32.12 -62.40 -31.51
CA PHE A 70 31.17 -61.33 -31.18
C PHE A 70 31.76 -60.36 -30.15
N SER A 71 31.21 -59.15 -30.14
CA SER A 71 31.34 -58.17 -29.05
C SER A 71 29.96 -57.82 -28.51
N THR A 72 29.91 -57.02 -27.45
CA THR A 72 28.65 -56.44 -26.94
C THR A 72 28.67 -54.93 -27.10
N ASP A 73 27.55 -54.35 -27.54
CA ASP A 73 27.36 -52.90 -27.55
C ASP A 73 27.06 -52.35 -26.14
N ASP A 74 26.93 -51.02 -26.02
CA ASP A 74 26.66 -50.32 -24.75
C ASP A 74 25.33 -50.75 -24.07
N ASN A 75 24.45 -51.44 -24.81
CA ASN A 75 23.18 -52.00 -24.33
C ASN A 75 23.26 -53.51 -24.08
N ASN A 76 24.46 -54.09 -24.06
CA ASN A 76 24.75 -55.53 -23.96
C ASN A 76 24.14 -56.38 -25.10
N ASN A 77 23.83 -55.81 -26.26
CA ASN A 77 23.40 -56.59 -27.43
C ASN A 77 24.61 -57.25 -28.10
N ILE A 78 24.43 -58.49 -28.58
CA ILE A 78 25.47 -59.22 -29.32
C ILE A 78 25.66 -58.59 -30.70
N VAL A 79 26.86 -58.08 -30.96
CA VAL A 79 27.30 -57.56 -32.25
C VAL A 79 28.28 -58.57 -32.85
N MET A 80 27.89 -59.18 -33.97
CA MET A 80 28.73 -60.15 -34.67
C MET A 80 29.92 -59.46 -35.36
N ALA A 81 31.09 -60.09 -35.34
CA ALA A 81 32.27 -59.60 -36.04
C ALA A 81 32.01 -59.52 -37.57
N PRO A 82 32.69 -58.62 -38.31
CA PRO A 82 32.45 -58.42 -39.73
C PRO A 82 32.67 -59.66 -40.62
N ASP A 83 33.45 -60.64 -40.15
CA ASP A 83 33.74 -61.92 -40.79
C ASP A 83 32.79 -63.05 -40.37
N ALA A 84 31.77 -62.77 -39.55
CA ALA A 84 30.77 -63.74 -39.15
C ALA A 84 29.99 -64.27 -40.36
N VAL A 85 29.75 -65.59 -40.37
CA VAL A 85 29.18 -66.28 -41.53
C VAL A 85 27.70 -66.53 -41.33
N HIS A 86 26.89 -66.17 -42.34
CA HIS A 86 25.45 -66.40 -42.33
C HIS A 86 25.09 -67.89 -42.35
N ARG A 87 24.04 -68.26 -41.60
CA ARG A 87 23.52 -69.61 -41.44
C ARG A 87 22.00 -69.58 -41.30
N ASP A 88 21.36 -70.50 -41.98
CA ASP A 88 19.92 -70.70 -41.91
C ASP A 88 19.58 -72.20 -41.86
N TRP A 89 18.38 -72.48 -41.39
CA TRP A 89 17.77 -73.81 -41.46
C TRP A 89 16.27 -73.66 -41.61
N GLN A 90 15.66 -74.50 -42.45
CA GLN A 90 14.21 -74.54 -42.62
C GLN A 90 13.72 -75.99 -42.53
N GLY A 91 12.69 -76.21 -41.70
CA GLY A 91 12.03 -77.49 -41.53
C GLY A 91 10.86 -77.68 -42.50
N THR A 92 9.89 -78.47 -42.06
CA THR A 92 8.63 -78.76 -42.76
C THR A 92 7.45 -78.62 -41.80
N ALA A 93 6.22 -78.68 -42.32
CA ALA A 93 5.01 -78.69 -41.49
C ALA A 93 4.98 -79.83 -40.46
N ALA A 94 5.68 -80.95 -40.73
CA ALA A 94 5.80 -82.08 -39.79
C ALA A 94 6.61 -81.74 -38.53
N ASN A 95 7.31 -80.61 -38.51
CA ASN A 95 8.05 -80.11 -37.36
C ASN A 95 7.20 -79.22 -36.44
N THR A 96 5.87 -79.20 -36.64
CA THR A 96 4.91 -78.52 -35.75
C THR A 96 3.91 -79.51 -35.17
N ARG A 97 3.38 -79.21 -33.97
CA ARG A 97 2.38 -80.06 -33.30
C ARG A 97 1.43 -79.26 -32.42
N ASP A 98 0.30 -79.90 -32.09
CA ASP A 98 -0.78 -79.34 -31.26
C ASP A 98 -0.28 -78.68 -29.97
N GLY A 99 -0.95 -77.60 -29.57
CA GLY A 99 -0.58 -76.83 -28.37
C GLY A 99 0.49 -75.77 -28.60
N GLY A 100 0.70 -75.37 -29.86
CA GLY A 100 1.57 -74.25 -30.23
C GLY A 100 3.06 -74.59 -30.35
N TRP A 101 3.39 -75.87 -30.54
CA TRP A 101 4.76 -76.35 -30.50
C TRP A 101 5.40 -76.45 -31.88
N ALA A 102 6.64 -75.98 -31.99
CA ALA A 102 7.49 -76.09 -33.17
C ALA A 102 8.90 -76.55 -32.78
N ASP A 103 9.40 -77.56 -33.49
CA ASP A 103 10.68 -78.20 -33.24
C ASP A 103 11.71 -77.74 -34.28
N TYR A 104 12.73 -77.00 -33.84
CA TYR A 104 13.76 -76.46 -34.71
C TYR A 104 15.01 -77.34 -34.67
N ILE A 105 15.54 -77.73 -35.83
CA ILE A 105 16.73 -78.59 -35.88
C ILE A 105 17.97 -77.72 -36.03
N LEU A 106 18.81 -77.75 -35.01
CA LEU A 106 20.11 -77.11 -35.00
C LEU A 106 21.12 -77.99 -35.74
N THR A 107 21.74 -77.43 -36.77
CA THR A 107 22.73 -78.12 -37.63
C THR A 107 24.16 -77.86 -37.15
N ASP A 108 25.09 -78.72 -37.55
CA ASP A 108 26.53 -78.55 -37.29
C ASP A 108 27.07 -77.21 -37.81
N GLN A 109 26.49 -76.70 -38.89
CA GLN A 109 26.85 -75.42 -39.49
C GLN A 109 26.57 -74.21 -38.58
N MET A 110 25.70 -74.36 -37.58
CA MET A 110 25.41 -73.32 -36.58
C MET A 110 26.44 -73.29 -35.42
N PHE A 111 27.42 -74.23 -35.41
CA PHE A 111 28.42 -74.41 -34.35
C PHE A 111 29.78 -74.86 -34.91
N THR A 112 30.33 -74.13 -35.90
CA THR A 112 31.55 -74.55 -36.62
C THR A 112 32.88 -74.19 -35.95
N GLU A 113 32.90 -73.29 -34.96
CA GLU A 113 34.08 -72.86 -34.20
C GLU A 113 33.68 -72.25 -32.83
N GLU A 114 34.65 -71.97 -31.94
CA GLU A 114 34.38 -71.27 -30.67
C GLU A 114 33.86 -69.85 -30.95
N GLY A 115 32.56 -69.59 -30.72
CA GLY A 115 31.90 -68.32 -31.04
C GLY A 115 30.43 -68.31 -30.63
N ALA A 116 29.67 -67.30 -31.07
CA ALA A 116 28.22 -67.21 -30.85
C ALA A 116 27.44 -67.26 -32.18
N PHE A 117 26.24 -67.83 -32.15
CA PHE A 117 25.20 -67.57 -33.14
C PHE A 117 24.36 -66.38 -32.66
N SER A 118 24.05 -65.45 -33.56
CA SER A 118 23.07 -64.38 -33.32
C SER A 118 22.14 -64.28 -34.52
N GLY A 119 20.83 -64.32 -34.29
CA GLY A 119 19.83 -64.43 -35.34
C GLY A 119 18.42 -64.44 -34.77
N PHE A 120 17.47 -65.05 -35.46
CA PHE A 120 16.09 -65.22 -34.98
C PHE A 120 15.53 -66.57 -35.43
N ILE A 121 14.45 -66.99 -34.76
CA ILE A 121 13.66 -68.15 -35.18
C ILE A 121 12.32 -67.66 -35.72
N GLY A 122 11.69 -68.43 -36.59
CA GLY A 122 10.40 -68.06 -37.16
C GLY A 122 9.54 -69.22 -37.59
N LEU A 123 8.31 -68.89 -37.95
CA LEU A 123 7.32 -69.77 -38.55
C LEU A 123 6.86 -69.16 -39.87
N MET A 124 6.73 -69.98 -40.89
CA MET A 124 6.20 -69.57 -42.18
C MET A 124 4.87 -70.26 -42.42
N ASP A 125 3.83 -69.51 -42.77
CA ASP A 125 2.52 -70.09 -43.09
C ASP A 125 2.46 -70.62 -44.54
N GLY A 126 1.37 -71.31 -44.88
CA GLY A 126 1.15 -71.88 -46.21
C GLY A 126 1.04 -70.86 -47.35
N ASN A 127 0.98 -69.56 -47.05
CA ASN A 127 0.96 -68.46 -48.02
C ASN A 127 2.33 -67.77 -48.16
N GLY A 128 3.36 -68.26 -47.46
CA GLY A 128 4.72 -67.71 -47.49
C GLY A 128 4.92 -66.52 -46.56
N ARG A 129 3.97 -66.20 -45.67
CA ARG A 129 4.13 -65.15 -44.67
C ARG A 129 5.03 -65.65 -43.55
N ARG A 130 6.12 -64.93 -43.29
CA ARG A 130 7.09 -65.23 -42.22
C ARG A 130 6.73 -64.47 -40.94
N LEU A 131 6.60 -65.21 -39.84
CA LEU A 131 6.48 -64.72 -38.47
C LEU A 131 7.82 -64.96 -37.78
N THR A 132 8.42 -63.94 -37.20
CA THR A 132 9.75 -64.03 -36.57
C THR A 132 9.67 -63.74 -35.08
N SER A 133 10.52 -64.40 -34.31
CA SER A 133 10.76 -64.06 -32.91
C SER A 133 11.58 -62.77 -32.82
N ILE A 134 11.76 -62.26 -31.59
CA ILE A 134 12.87 -61.36 -31.30
C ILE A 134 14.20 -62.05 -31.58
N ASN A 135 15.27 -61.26 -31.72
CA ASN A 135 16.59 -61.82 -31.94
C ASN A 135 17.01 -62.69 -30.74
N ILE A 136 17.60 -63.83 -31.04
CA ILE A 136 18.17 -64.77 -30.10
C ILE A 136 19.67 -64.86 -30.33
N TRP A 137 20.39 -65.24 -29.29
CA TRP A 137 21.78 -65.63 -29.42
C TRP A 137 22.05 -66.89 -28.60
N PHE A 138 23.01 -67.68 -29.05
CA PHE A 138 23.52 -68.79 -28.27
C PHE A 138 25.00 -69.06 -28.52
N ARG A 139 25.68 -69.61 -27.52
CA ARG A 139 27.09 -70.02 -27.61
C ARG A 139 27.32 -71.34 -26.90
N VAL A 140 28.29 -72.11 -27.38
CA VAL A 140 28.74 -73.35 -26.73
C VAL A 140 30.07 -73.08 -26.03
N LEU A 141 30.11 -73.24 -24.71
CA LEU A 141 31.30 -73.09 -23.89
C LEU A 141 31.53 -74.35 -23.06
N GLY A 142 32.63 -75.07 -23.32
CA GLY A 142 33.00 -76.28 -22.56
C GLY A 142 31.86 -77.29 -22.45
N ASP A 143 31.29 -77.69 -23.59
CA ASP A 143 30.14 -78.61 -23.72
C ASP A 143 28.80 -78.10 -23.14
N ASN A 144 28.69 -76.81 -22.79
CA ASN A 144 27.47 -76.19 -22.28
C ASN A 144 26.92 -75.14 -23.24
N LEU A 145 25.60 -75.18 -23.49
CA LEU A 145 24.88 -74.32 -24.42
C LEU A 145 24.18 -73.17 -23.66
N PHE A 146 24.67 -71.95 -23.85
CA PHE A 146 24.07 -70.74 -23.29
C PHE A 146 23.15 -70.09 -24.32
N PHE A 147 21.91 -69.80 -23.94
CA PHE A 147 20.92 -69.07 -24.75
C PHE A 147 20.55 -67.74 -24.10
N GLY A 148 20.35 -66.72 -24.93
CA GLY A 148 19.80 -65.43 -24.51
C GLY A 148 18.99 -64.76 -25.61
N LEU A 149 18.23 -63.74 -25.23
CA LEU A 149 17.44 -62.90 -26.13
C LEU A 149 18.20 -61.59 -26.32
N THR A 150 18.38 -61.12 -27.56
CA THR A 150 19.05 -59.84 -27.86
C THR A 150 17.99 -58.75 -28.02
N GLN A 151 17.71 -58.04 -26.92
CA GLN A 151 17.43 -56.60 -26.86
C GLN A 151 16.94 -56.23 -25.45
N LYS A 152 17.62 -55.29 -24.79
CA LYS A 152 17.04 -54.47 -23.72
C LYS A 152 16.54 -53.18 -24.36
N TYR A 153 15.43 -53.25 -25.11
CA TYR A 153 14.87 -52.04 -25.72
C TYR A 153 13.84 -51.39 -24.81
N TYR A 154 14.24 -50.22 -24.28
CA TYR A 154 13.31 -49.14 -23.93
C TYR A 154 12.39 -48.93 -25.14
N SER A 155 11.12 -49.26 -24.98
CA SER A 155 10.20 -49.24 -26.11
C SER A 155 10.01 -47.81 -26.62
N ASP A 156 10.14 -47.58 -27.91
CA ASP A 156 9.76 -46.31 -28.55
C ASP A 156 8.30 -45.92 -28.23
N LYS A 157 7.45 -46.86 -27.82
CA LYS A 157 6.11 -46.58 -27.28
C LYS A 157 6.12 -46.06 -25.85
N ILE A 158 6.97 -46.57 -24.96
CA ILE A 158 7.19 -46.02 -23.61
C ILE A 158 7.97 -44.72 -23.70
N GLU A 159 8.94 -44.57 -24.61
CA GLU A 159 9.63 -43.31 -24.82
C GLU A 159 8.74 -42.29 -25.54
N LYS A 160 7.89 -42.69 -26.49
CA LYS A 160 6.81 -41.81 -27.01
C LYS A 160 5.73 -41.56 -25.97
N PHE A 161 5.41 -42.50 -25.11
CA PHE A 161 4.42 -42.32 -24.03
C PHE A 161 5.00 -41.46 -22.91
N ILE A 162 6.29 -41.59 -22.58
CA ILE A 162 7.03 -40.72 -21.66
C ILE A 162 7.22 -39.35 -22.29
N LYS A 163 7.57 -39.25 -23.59
CA LYS A 163 7.63 -37.97 -24.31
C LYS A 163 6.25 -37.34 -24.47
N GLN A 164 5.17 -38.11 -24.63
CA GLN A 164 3.79 -37.61 -24.64
C GLN A 164 3.32 -37.24 -23.25
N MET A 165 3.70 -37.99 -22.21
CA MET A 165 3.43 -37.66 -20.81
C MET A 165 4.23 -36.44 -20.37
N GLN A 166 5.49 -36.30 -20.80
CA GLN A 166 6.36 -35.16 -20.55
C GLN A 166 5.90 -33.95 -21.36
N ALA A 167 5.50 -34.11 -22.63
CA ALA A 167 4.91 -33.03 -23.42
C ALA A 167 3.57 -32.61 -22.81
N LYS A 168 2.69 -33.54 -22.45
CA LYS A 168 1.42 -33.23 -21.80
C LYS A 168 1.62 -32.65 -20.40
N ALA A 169 2.60 -33.11 -19.64
CA ALA A 169 2.95 -32.54 -18.34
C ALA A 169 3.55 -31.15 -18.52
N ASN A 170 4.45 -30.93 -19.48
CA ASN A 170 5.02 -29.63 -19.79
C ASN A 170 3.96 -28.65 -20.34
N ASP A 171 3.04 -29.11 -21.16
CA ASP A 171 1.89 -28.32 -21.63
C ASP A 171 0.95 -28.02 -20.47
N THR A 172 0.71 -28.98 -19.57
CA THR A 172 -0.07 -28.76 -18.33
C THR A 172 0.65 -27.78 -17.40
N PHE A 173 1.98 -27.88 -17.24
CA PHE A 173 2.77 -26.94 -16.44
C PHE A 173 2.85 -25.56 -17.09
N ARG A 174 2.88 -25.48 -18.43
CA ARG A 174 2.81 -24.21 -19.17
C ARG A 174 1.42 -23.60 -19.11
N ASP A 175 0.36 -24.39 -19.15
CA ASP A 175 -1.03 -23.94 -18.98
C ASP A 175 -1.27 -23.52 -17.53
N ILE A 176 -0.74 -24.24 -16.55
CA ILE A 176 -0.77 -23.84 -15.13
C ILE A 176 0.07 -22.58 -14.92
N ASP A 177 1.27 -22.47 -15.50
CA ASP A 177 2.10 -21.26 -15.42
C ASP A 177 1.45 -20.07 -16.14
N ALA A 178 0.78 -20.29 -17.27
CA ALA A 178 0.02 -19.28 -17.98
C ALA A 178 -1.25 -18.87 -17.22
N GLN A 179 -1.98 -19.82 -16.62
CA GLN A 179 -3.13 -19.57 -15.76
C GLN A 179 -2.71 -18.87 -14.47
N ASN A 180 -1.57 -19.25 -13.87
CA ASN A 180 -1.01 -18.60 -12.70
C ASN A 180 -0.53 -17.19 -13.06
N LYS A 181 0.15 -16.99 -14.18
CA LYS A 181 0.53 -15.65 -14.66
C LYS A 181 -0.69 -14.79 -14.99
N ALA A 182 -1.72 -15.35 -15.60
CA ALA A 182 -2.97 -14.64 -15.88
C ALA A 182 -3.74 -14.33 -14.58
N ALA A 183 -3.74 -15.23 -13.60
CA ALA A 183 -4.35 -15.02 -12.30
C ALA A 183 -3.58 -13.99 -11.47
N ILE A 184 -2.24 -14.03 -11.49
CA ILE A 184 -1.35 -13.05 -10.86
C ILE A 184 -1.50 -11.69 -11.55
N GLN A 185 -1.56 -11.65 -12.89
CA GLN A 185 -1.80 -10.42 -13.64
C GLN A 185 -3.17 -9.85 -13.30
N LYS A 186 -4.22 -10.68 -13.27
CA LYS A 186 -5.56 -10.26 -12.88
C LYS A 186 -5.60 -9.78 -11.43
N LEU A 187 -4.91 -10.46 -10.51
CA LEU A 187 -4.79 -10.02 -9.12
C LEU A 187 -4.04 -8.70 -9.01
N ASN A 188 -2.99 -8.47 -9.80
CA ASN A 188 -2.27 -7.21 -9.86
C ASN A 188 -3.14 -6.10 -10.46
N ASP A 189 -3.87 -6.38 -11.54
CA ASP A 189 -4.78 -5.43 -12.18
C ASP A 189 -5.93 -5.05 -11.22
N ASP A 190 -6.52 -6.04 -10.53
CA ASP A 190 -7.54 -5.83 -9.50
C ASP A 190 -6.97 -5.06 -8.29
N TYR A 191 -5.73 -5.38 -7.85
CA TYR A 191 -5.05 -4.67 -6.77
C TYR A 191 -4.74 -3.22 -7.15
N THR A 192 -4.26 -2.96 -8.36
CA THR A 192 -4.01 -1.61 -8.88
C THR A 192 -5.32 -0.84 -9.03
N ALA A 193 -6.37 -1.45 -9.56
CA ALA A 193 -7.69 -0.82 -9.67
C ALA A 193 -8.27 -0.48 -8.28
N LYS A 194 -8.16 -1.39 -7.31
CA LYS A 194 -8.60 -1.16 -5.93
C LYS A 194 -7.75 -0.13 -5.20
N THR A 195 -6.45 -0.08 -5.45
CA THR A 195 -5.56 0.95 -4.91
C THR A 195 -5.93 2.32 -5.48
N GLN A 196 -6.25 2.39 -6.78
CA GLN A 196 -6.72 3.62 -7.39
C GLN A 196 -8.10 4.04 -6.85
N GLU A 197 -9.05 3.12 -6.70
CA GLU A 197 -10.34 3.41 -6.06
C GLU A 197 -10.18 3.90 -4.61
N ALA A 198 -9.24 3.32 -3.85
CA ALA A 198 -8.94 3.76 -2.50
C ALA A 198 -8.30 5.16 -2.47
N GLN A 199 -7.41 5.45 -3.43
CA GLN A 199 -6.82 6.77 -3.60
C GLN A 199 -7.88 7.81 -3.99
N ASP A 200 -8.75 7.49 -4.94
CA ASP A 200 -9.85 8.37 -5.37
C ASP A 200 -10.84 8.62 -4.22
N ALA A 201 -11.10 7.60 -3.39
CA ALA A 201 -11.92 7.73 -2.19
C ALA A 201 -11.24 8.57 -1.10
N GLN A 202 -9.92 8.43 -0.92
CA GLN A 202 -9.13 9.24 0.00
C GLN A 202 -9.09 10.70 -0.45
N ASP A 203 -8.96 10.95 -1.75
CA ASP A 203 -8.99 12.30 -2.33
C ASP A 203 -10.39 12.91 -2.20
N ALA A 204 -11.45 12.13 -2.42
CA ALA A 204 -12.83 12.55 -2.21
C ALA A 204 -13.11 12.85 -0.73
N LEU A 205 -12.59 12.05 0.21
CA LEU A 205 -12.70 12.28 1.65
C LEU A 205 -11.93 13.53 2.07
N THR A 206 -10.73 13.73 1.52
CA THR A 206 -9.91 14.93 1.76
C THR A 206 -10.64 16.18 1.26
N LYS A 207 -11.24 16.11 0.07
CA LYS A 207 -12.06 17.19 -0.50
C LYS A 207 -13.33 17.43 0.30
N ALA A 208 -14.04 16.39 0.74
CA ALA A 208 -15.22 16.49 1.59
C ALA A 208 -14.89 17.10 2.95
N THR A 209 -13.76 16.71 3.56
CA THR A 209 -13.25 17.27 4.81
C THR A 209 -12.88 18.74 4.65
N SER A 210 -12.21 19.10 3.56
CA SER A 210 -11.90 20.49 3.21
C SER A 210 -13.17 21.33 3.02
N ASN A 211 -14.18 20.78 2.33
CA ASN A 211 -15.48 21.42 2.16
C ASN A 211 -16.24 21.56 3.49
N LEU A 212 -16.21 20.55 4.36
CA LEU A 212 -16.80 20.58 5.69
C LEU A 212 -16.13 21.62 6.58
N ASN A 213 -14.80 21.72 6.54
CA ASN A 213 -14.05 22.75 7.25
C ASN A 213 -14.35 24.14 6.69
N SER A 214 -14.49 24.28 5.37
CA SER A 214 -14.91 25.53 4.72
C SER A 214 -16.34 25.91 5.08
N PHE A 215 -17.25 24.94 5.17
CA PHE A 215 -18.64 25.16 5.59
C PHE A 215 -18.71 25.50 7.08
N GLY A 216 -17.93 24.83 7.92
CA GLY A 216 -17.75 25.16 9.34
C GLY A 216 -17.26 26.58 9.52
N ALA A 217 -16.21 26.98 8.78
CA ALA A 217 -15.72 28.35 8.77
C ALA A 217 -16.75 29.36 8.25
N ALA A 218 -17.56 29.00 7.25
CA ALA A 218 -18.64 29.84 6.74
C ALA A 218 -19.80 29.97 7.75
N VAL A 219 -20.15 28.90 8.45
CA VAL A 219 -21.15 28.89 9.54
C VAL A 219 -20.64 29.69 10.73
N GLU A 220 -19.38 29.54 11.12
CA GLU A 220 -18.75 30.37 12.16
C GLU A 220 -18.68 31.84 11.73
N THR A 221 -18.41 32.11 10.45
CA THR A 221 -18.45 33.48 9.90
C THR A 221 -19.87 34.02 9.88
N MET A 222 -20.87 33.24 9.50
CA MET A 222 -22.28 33.63 9.53
C MET A 222 -22.77 33.82 10.97
N ASP A 223 -22.40 32.95 11.91
CA ASP A 223 -22.70 33.07 13.33
C ASP A 223 -21.98 34.28 13.94
N ALA A 224 -20.73 34.54 13.57
CA ALA A 224 -19.99 35.74 13.95
C ALA A 224 -20.52 37.01 13.25
N GLN A 225 -21.10 36.91 12.06
CA GLN A 225 -21.81 38.02 11.39
C GLN A 225 -23.19 38.24 12.02
N ILE A 226 -23.90 37.20 12.45
CA ILE A 226 -25.17 37.31 13.19
C ILE A 226 -24.91 37.88 14.59
N LYS A 227 -23.80 37.49 15.23
CA LYS A 227 -23.38 37.98 16.55
C LYS A 227 -22.64 39.32 16.50
N GLY A 228 -22.00 39.64 15.38
CA GLY A 228 -21.08 40.79 15.22
C GLY A 228 -21.57 41.88 14.27
N GLN A 229 -22.48 41.59 13.34
CA GLN A 229 -23.33 42.61 12.72
C GLN A 229 -24.56 42.77 13.59
N ALA A 230 -24.82 43.99 14.02
CA ALA A 230 -26.10 44.39 14.58
C ALA A 230 -27.19 44.29 13.49
N LEU A 231 -27.58 43.08 13.09
CA LEU A 231 -28.81 42.86 12.35
C LEU A 231 -29.92 43.24 13.30
N ALA A 232 -30.47 44.43 13.08
CA ALA A 232 -31.49 45.01 13.94
C ALA A 232 -32.63 44.00 14.08
N THR A 233 -32.78 43.47 15.29
CA THR A 233 -33.96 42.69 15.63
C THR A 233 -35.19 43.57 15.39
N LYS A 234 -36.37 42.97 15.21
CA LYS A 234 -37.59 43.77 15.06
C LYS A 234 -37.75 44.83 16.18
N PRO A 235 -37.41 44.54 17.45
CA PRO A 235 -37.28 45.55 18.50
C PRO A 235 -36.24 46.66 18.23
N ASP A 236 -35.06 46.33 17.72
CA ASP A 236 -34.02 47.32 17.40
C ASP A 236 -34.43 48.27 16.27
N LEU A 237 -35.18 47.75 15.28
CA LEU A 237 -35.74 48.58 14.20
C LEU A 237 -36.83 49.53 14.70
N GLU A 238 -37.69 49.07 15.62
CA GLU A 238 -38.70 49.93 16.24
C GLU A 238 -38.07 50.96 17.20
N GLN A 239 -37.02 50.58 17.92
CA GLN A 239 -36.25 51.50 18.76
C GLN A 239 -35.51 52.54 17.91
N ALA A 240 -34.85 52.13 16.82
CA ALA A 240 -34.20 53.04 15.88
C ALA A 240 -35.21 53.99 15.21
N LYS A 241 -36.42 53.52 14.90
CA LYS A 241 -37.51 54.36 14.37
C LYS A 241 -37.99 55.37 15.42
N SER A 242 -38.11 54.97 16.67
CA SER A 242 -38.41 55.85 17.80
C SER A 242 -37.30 56.89 18.00
N ASP A 243 -36.04 56.47 17.98
CA ASP A 243 -34.88 57.34 18.18
C ASP A 243 -34.69 58.31 17.01
N ILE A 244 -34.91 57.88 15.77
CA ILE A 244 -34.92 58.76 14.58
C ILE A 244 -36.04 59.78 14.69
N THR A 245 -37.24 59.37 15.12
CA THR A 245 -38.37 60.29 15.34
C THR A 245 -38.00 61.33 16.39
N LYS A 246 -37.39 60.91 17.49
CA LYS A 246 -36.94 61.79 18.58
C LYS A 246 -35.79 62.72 18.17
N ILE A 247 -34.83 62.23 17.38
CA ILE A 247 -33.73 63.06 16.81
C ILE A 247 -34.27 64.07 15.81
N VAL A 248 -35.26 63.71 14.99
CA VAL A 248 -35.92 64.64 14.07
C VAL A 248 -36.71 65.69 14.85
N GLU A 249 -37.43 65.30 15.90
CA GLU A 249 -38.13 66.23 16.80
C GLU A 249 -37.15 67.16 17.54
N ASP A 250 -36.05 66.63 18.08
CA ASP A 250 -35.00 67.40 18.77
C ASP A 250 -34.18 68.30 17.82
N LYS A 251 -33.92 67.86 16.58
CA LYS A 251 -33.24 68.67 15.57
C LYS A 251 -34.16 69.74 15.00
N THR A 252 -35.45 69.46 14.81
CA THR A 252 -36.43 70.49 14.40
C THR A 252 -36.60 71.54 15.50
N ALA A 253 -36.62 71.14 16.77
CA ALA A 253 -36.62 72.05 17.92
C ALA A 253 -35.32 72.89 18.06
N ASN A 254 -34.17 72.36 17.61
CA ASN A 254 -32.89 73.10 17.60
C ASN A 254 -32.69 73.95 16.32
N LEU A 255 -33.24 73.55 15.18
CA LEU A 255 -33.19 74.32 13.93
C LEU A 255 -34.00 75.62 14.03
N GLU A 256 -35.09 75.63 14.81
CA GLU A 256 -35.82 76.87 15.16
C GLU A 256 -34.98 77.84 16.01
N LYS A 257 -33.91 77.37 16.69
CA LYS A 257 -32.96 78.21 17.44
C LYS A 257 -31.71 78.62 16.63
N VAL A 258 -31.26 77.80 15.68
CA VAL A 258 -30.08 78.09 14.83
C VAL A 258 -30.40 79.01 13.65
N ALA A 259 -31.66 79.07 13.21
CA ALA A 259 -32.10 79.94 12.10
C ALA A 259 -32.05 81.46 12.40
N LYS A 260 -31.52 81.89 13.56
CA LYS A 260 -31.26 83.30 13.94
C LYS A 260 -29.78 83.64 14.19
N ALA A 261 -28.83 82.82 13.78
CA ALA A 261 -27.41 83.09 14.02
C ALA A 261 -26.81 84.02 12.95
N ASN A 262 -26.87 85.34 13.17
CA ASN A 262 -26.02 86.30 12.46
C ASN A 262 -24.59 86.21 13.03
N PHE A 263 -23.59 86.01 12.17
CA PHE A 263 -22.19 86.20 12.53
C PHE A 263 -21.89 87.70 12.54
N SER A 264 -21.42 88.20 13.67
CA SER A 264 -21.04 89.62 13.82
C SER A 264 -19.58 89.73 14.27
N THR A 265 -18.88 90.75 13.81
CA THR A 265 -17.48 91.01 14.19
C THR A 265 -17.40 92.22 15.09
N VAL A 266 -16.48 92.18 16.05
CA VAL A 266 -16.27 93.24 17.04
C VAL A 266 -14.78 93.42 17.28
N ALA A 267 -14.33 94.62 17.65
CA ALA A 267 -12.89 94.91 17.69
C ALA A 267 -12.11 94.04 18.69
N SER A 268 -12.67 93.78 19.89
CA SER A 268 -12.07 92.99 20.96
C SER A 268 -13.12 92.42 21.92
N LEU A 269 -12.75 91.49 22.80
CA LEU A 269 -13.65 90.95 23.83
C LEU A 269 -14.13 92.04 24.80
N ASP A 270 -13.26 92.97 25.18
CA ASP A 270 -13.64 94.10 26.04
C ASP A 270 -14.68 94.99 25.37
N GLN A 271 -14.53 95.20 24.06
CA GLN A 271 -15.50 95.95 23.28
C GLN A 271 -16.83 95.19 23.13
N LEU A 272 -16.79 93.86 22.96
CA LEU A 272 -17.99 93.00 22.97
C LEU A 272 -18.75 93.09 24.30
N LYS A 273 -18.02 93.00 25.43
CA LYS A 273 -18.58 93.15 26.78
C LYS A 273 -19.15 94.54 27.04
N LYS A 274 -18.60 95.58 26.39
CA LYS A 274 -19.10 96.95 26.52
C LYS A 274 -20.35 97.20 25.67
N ASP A 275 -20.33 96.80 24.41
CA ASP A 275 -21.42 97.04 23.45
C ASP A 275 -22.64 96.15 23.72
N HIS A 276 -22.40 94.96 24.28
CA HIS A 276 -23.42 93.98 24.63
C HIS A 276 -23.28 93.50 26.08
N ALA A 277 -23.31 94.46 27.02
CA ALA A 277 -23.09 94.24 28.46
C ALA A 277 -24.13 93.33 29.16
N THR A 278 -25.30 93.13 28.55
CA THR A 278 -26.35 92.22 29.05
C THR A 278 -26.49 90.95 28.20
N GLY A 279 -25.59 90.75 27.23
CA GLY A 279 -25.61 89.66 26.27
C GLY A 279 -26.32 89.98 24.97
N ALA A 280 -25.99 89.22 23.93
CA ALA A 280 -26.67 89.24 22.65
C ALA A 280 -26.65 87.86 22.00
N ASP A 281 -27.76 87.49 21.36
CA ASP A 281 -27.88 86.21 20.65
C ASP A 281 -27.04 86.23 19.36
N GLY A 282 -26.25 85.19 19.12
CA GLY A 282 -25.45 85.02 17.91
C GLY A 282 -23.98 84.67 18.18
N TYR A 283 -23.23 84.51 17.10
CA TYR A 283 -21.80 84.18 17.12
C TYR A 283 -20.97 85.45 16.87
N TRP A 284 -20.06 85.76 17.79
CA TRP A 284 -19.29 87.01 17.79
C TRP A 284 -17.80 86.75 17.64
N ILE A 285 -17.18 87.29 16.60
CA ILE A 285 -15.74 87.09 16.36
C ILE A 285 -15.00 88.38 16.71
N THR A 286 -14.06 88.32 17.65
CA THR A 286 -13.21 89.45 18.00
C THR A 286 -12.11 89.62 16.95
N LEU A 287 -11.90 90.82 16.44
CA LEU A 287 -10.98 91.06 15.33
C LEU A 287 -9.51 91.10 15.75
N ASP A 288 -9.23 91.41 17.01
CA ASP A 288 -7.90 91.49 17.61
C ASP A 288 -7.27 90.11 17.84
N THR A 289 -8.02 89.19 18.42
CA THR A 289 -7.55 87.84 18.75
C THR A 289 -8.04 86.80 17.75
N LYS A 290 -9.06 87.12 16.94
CA LYS A 290 -9.79 86.17 16.08
C LYS A 290 -10.55 85.10 16.86
N HIS A 291 -10.82 85.31 18.14
CA HIS A 291 -11.57 84.34 18.94
C HIS A 291 -13.08 84.47 18.70
N LEU A 292 -13.77 83.33 18.74
CA LEU A 292 -15.21 83.24 18.60
C LEU A 292 -15.87 83.18 19.98
N TYR A 293 -16.92 83.97 20.19
CA TYR A 293 -17.63 84.08 21.45
C TYR A 293 -19.15 83.89 21.28
N ILE A 294 -19.78 83.34 22.31
CA ILE A 294 -21.23 83.27 22.45
C ILE A 294 -21.66 83.77 23.84
N TRP A 295 -22.87 84.30 23.94
CA TRP A 295 -23.44 84.65 25.25
C TRP A 295 -24.10 83.40 25.85
N SER A 296 -23.56 82.91 26.97
CA SER A 296 -24.13 81.74 27.66
C SER A 296 -23.90 81.85 29.17
N GLY A 297 -24.89 81.45 29.98
CA GLY A 297 -24.73 81.45 31.44
C GLY A 297 -24.51 82.82 32.09
N ASN A 298 -25.02 83.90 31.47
CA ASN A 298 -24.84 85.31 31.86
C ASN A 298 -23.41 85.88 31.70
N ASP A 299 -22.54 85.25 30.91
CA ASP A 299 -21.26 85.86 30.48
C ASP A 299 -20.91 85.48 29.02
N TRP A 300 -19.94 86.17 28.44
CA TRP A 300 -19.37 85.84 27.13
C TRP A 300 -18.40 84.67 27.27
N THR A 301 -18.75 83.55 26.63
CA THR A 301 -17.95 82.33 26.62
C THR A 301 -17.05 82.30 25.38
N ASP A 302 -15.73 82.17 25.59
CA ASP A 302 -14.74 82.01 24.52
C ASP A 302 -14.75 80.58 23.97
N LEU A 303 -14.84 80.45 22.65
CA LEU A 303 -14.84 79.18 21.92
C LEU A 303 -13.54 78.97 21.12
N GLY A 304 -12.56 79.87 21.23
CA GLY A 304 -11.24 79.77 20.61
C GLY A 304 -11.09 80.49 19.27
N THR A 305 -9.88 80.49 18.70
CA THR A 305 -9.55 81.16 17.43
C THR A 305 -10.32 80.58 16.23
N ALA A 306 -10.98 81.46 15.47
CA ALA A 306 -11.56 81.17 14.17
C ALA A 306 -10.45 81.04 13.12
N GLY A 307 -9.78 79.89 13.12
CA GLY A 307 -8.79 79.49 12.12
C GLY A 307 -9.06 78.06 11.67
N ILE A 308 -9.26 77.89 10.36
CA ILE A 308 -9.45 76.60 9.70
C ILE A 308 -8.17 75.77 9.88
N GLY A 309 -8.24 74.76 10.74
CA GLY A 309 -7.26 73.69 10.82
C GLY A 309 -7.35 72.83 9.58
N ASP A 310 -6.30 72.91 8.77
CA ASP A 310 -6.07 72.13 7.56
C ASP A 310 -6.19 70.61 7.85
N GLY A 311 -7.06 69.95 7.07
CA GLY A 311 -6.84 68.57 6.63
C GLY A 311 -6.78 67.41 7.64
N THR A 312 -7.19 67.56 8.91
CA THR A 312 -7.28 66.41 9.83
C THR A 312 -8.71 65.91 9.96
N VAL A 313 -9.12 65.11 8.97
CA VAL A 313 -9.97 63.94 9.27
C VAL A 313 -9.19 63.15 10.34
N PRO A 314 -9.76 62.86 11.52
CA PRO A 314 -9.13 61.95 12.46
C PRO A 314 -8.89 60.67 11.67
N GLY A 315 -7.63 60.42 11.35
CA GLY A 315 -7.21 59.26 10.60
C GLY A 315 -7.87 58.06 11.24
N LYS A 316 -8.45 57.20 10.41
CA LYS A 316 -8.91 55.86 10.80
C LYS A 316 -7.82 55.23 11.66
N SER A 317 -7.92 55.39 12.97
CA SER A 317 -7.21 54.56 13.91
C SER A 317 -7.87 53.21 13.71
N ILE A 318 -7.10 52.25 13.21
CA ILE A 318 -7.47 50.85 13.31
C ILE A 318 -7.68 50.63 14.82
N LYS A 319 -8.93 50.43 15.21
CA LYS A 319 -9.29 50.11 16.60
C LYS A 319 -8.53 48.84 16.97
N ASP A 320 -8.13 48.69 18.23
CA ASP A 320 -7.57 47.42 18.69
C ASP A 320 -8.51 46.26 18.26
N LYS A 321 -7.94 45.26 17.57
CA LYS A 321 -8.63 44.12 16.91
C LYS A 321 -9.52 44.44 15.69
N SER A 322 -9.36 45.59 15.02
CA SER A 322 -10.20 45.95 13.86
C SER A 322 -9.62 45.59 12.49
N ILE A 323 -8.57 44.77 12.43
CA ILE A 323 -8.11 44.07 11.21
C ILE A 323 -8.37 42.57 11.43
N ASN A 324 -9.07 41.93 10.49
CA ASN A 324 -9.26 40.48 10.48
C ASN A 324 -8.64 39.83 9.22
N ASN A 325 -8.47 38.51 9.21
CA ASN A 325 -7.73 37.77 8.17
C ASN A 325 -8.21 38.02 6.73
N THR A 326 -9.46 38.44 6.52
CA THR A 326 -10.00 38.78 5.20
C THR A 326 -9.54 40.13 4.65
N GLN A 327 -8.98 41.00 5.49
CA GLN A 327 -8.44 42.31 5.10
C GLN A 327 -6.93 42.27 4.84
N ILE A 328 -6.32 41.08 4.95
CA ILE A 328 -4.92 40.79 4.66
C ILE A 328 -4.88 40.05 3.31
N GLY A 329 -4.52 40.74 2.23
CA GLY A 329 -4.09 40.07 1.00
C GLY A 329 -2.79 39.31 1.25
N THR A 330 -2.58 38.19 0.56
CA THR A 330 -1.45 37.24 0.69
C THR A 330 -0.19 37.87 1.28
N ILE A 331 0.08 37.58 2.55
CA ILE A 331 1.38 37.81 3.15
C ILE A 331 2.31 36.75 2.57
N SER A 332 3.26 37.16 1.73
CA SER A 332 4.38 36.29 1.41
C SER A 332 5.19 36.06 2.69
N ALA A 333 5.44 34.81 3.06
CA ALA A 333 6.31 34.46 4.18
C ALA A 333 7.72 35.07 4.01
N ALA A 334 8.13 35.39 2.78
CA ALA A 334 9.37 36.12 2.49
C ALA A 334 9.34 37.61 2.90
N LYS A 335 8.19 38.16 3.33
CA LYS A 335 8.03 39.56 3.75
C LYS A 335 7.69 39.72 5.24
N VAL A 336 7.73 38.64 6.02
CA VAL A 336 7.57 38.69 7.49
C VAL A 336 8.86 38.23 8.15
N PHE A 337 9.93 38.96 7.91
CA PHE A 337 11.20 38.75 8.60
C PHE A 337 11.44 39.90 9.57
N ASN A 338 11.73 39.58 10.84
CA ASN A 338 12.26 40.55 11.80
C ASN A 338 13.74 40.83 11.47
N THR A 339 13.97 41.50 10.35
CA THR A 339 15.31 41.91 9.90
C THR A 339 15.39 43.43 9.77
N TYR A 340 16.46 44.01 10.28
CA TYR A 340 16.83 45.41 10.11
C TYR A 340 17.62 45.65 8.81
N SER A 341 17.85 44.61 8.00
CA SER A 341 18.52 44.69 6.71
C SER A 341 17.70 43.98 5.63
N ASP A 342 17.61 44.61 4.47
CA ASP A 342 16.88 44.10 3.30
C ASP A 342 17.90 43.72 2.22
N ILE A 343 18.02 42.43 1.92
CA ILE A 343 19.00 41.91 0.97
C ILE A 343 18.80 42.48 -0.45
N ILE A 344 17.58 42.89 -0.80
CA ILE A 344 17.28 43.56 -2.07
C ILE A 344 18.02 44.89 -2.22
N LYS A 345 18.42 45.50 -1.09
CA LYS A 345 19.19 46.75 -1.05
C LYS A 345 20.70 46.50 -0.98
N ALA A 346 21.16 45.27 -1.21
CA ALA A 346 22.57 44.95 -1.26
C ALA A 346 23.29 45.81 -2.32
N GLU A 347 24.51 46.21 -2.00
CA GLU A 347 25.35 47.05 -2.85
C GLU A 347 26.71 46.37 -3.05
N LYS A 348 27.30 46.57 -4.23
CA LYS A 348 28.63 46.05 -4.55
C LYS A 348 29.71 46.85 -3.81
N TRP A 349 30.69 46.16 -3.23
CA TRP A 349 31.87 46.76 -2.61
C TRP A 349 33.17 46.23 -3.25
N GLY A 350 34.11 47.14 -3.52
CA GLY A 350 35.42 46.81 -4.12
C GLY A 350 35.51 47.00 -5.64
N ILE A 351 36.74 46.96 -6.16
CA ILE A 351 37.10 47.35 -7.53
C ILE A 351 37.24 46.10 -8.42
N GLY A 352 36.12 45.64 -8.98
CA GLY A 352 36.05 44.63 -10.05
C GLY A 352 35.07 43.48 -9.79
N GLY A 353 34.71 42.75 -10.84
CA GLY A 353 33.62 41.75 -10.86
C GLY A 353 32.44 42.22 -11.74
N THR A 354 31.52 41.34 -12.11
CA THR A 354 30.28 41.73 -12.83
C THR A 354 29.43 42.69 -11.99
N GLU A 355 28.31 43.16 -12.55
CA GLU A 355 27.25 43.80 -11.76
C GLU A 355 26.72 42.83 -10.69
N LEU A 356 26.31 43.38 -9.55
CA LEU A 356 25.66 42.64 -8.47
C LEU A 356 24.27 42.20 -8.97
N TYR A 357 23.99 40.90 -8.89
CA TYR A 357 22.67 40.37 -9.19
C TYR A 357 21.96 40.08 -7.87
N VAL A 358 20.75 40.62 -7.72
CA VAL A 358 19.92 40.38 -6.52
C VAL A 358 18.55 39.89 -6.97
N GLU A 359 18.17 38.70 -6.55
CA GLU A 359 16.88 38.09 -6.86
C GLU A 359 16.34 37.38 -5.61
N GLY A 360 15.14 37.78 -5.17
CA GLY A 360 14.51 37.19 -3.98
C GLY A 360 15.33 37.42 -2.71
N ASP A 361 15.74 36.32 -2.05
CA ASP A 361 16.56 36.30 -0.82
C ASP A 361 18.03 35.91 -1.11
N ASN A 362 18.50 36.12 -2.35
CA ASN A 362 19.85 35.81 -2.81
C ASN A 362 20.53 37.05 -3.46
N ALA A 363 21.77 37.35 -3.05
CA ALA A 363 22.65 38.33 -3.65
C ALA A 363 23.96 37.69 -4.16
N VAL A 364 24.19 37.74 -5.49
CA VAL A 364 25.32 37.11 -6.17
C VAL A 364 26.23 38.13 -6.83
N ILE A 365 27.54 37.98 -6.65
CA ILE A 365 28.55 38.68 -7.45
C ILE A 365 29.48 37.67 -8.15
N GLN A 366 29.57 37.75 -9.48
CA GLN A 366 30.55 36.96 -10.23
C GLN A 366 31.91 37.68 -10.25
N LEU A 367 32.94 37.03 -9.74
CA LEU A 367 34.29 37.60 -9.72
C LEU A 367 34.98 37.30 -11.05
N LEU A 368 35.03 38.30 -11.93
CA LEU A 368 35.89 38.27 -13.12
C LEU A 368 37.35 38.58 -12.74
N SER A 369 38.26 37.86 -13.40
CA SER A 369 39.71 37.79 -13.15
C SER A 369 40.36 39.12 -12.72
N GLY A 370 40.85 39.17 -11.47
CA GLY A 370 41.67 40.25 -10.93
C GLY A 370 42.06 39.98 -9.47
N ASN A 371 43.24 40.46 -9.05
CA ASN A 371 43.73 40.32 -7.67
C ASN A 371 43.28 41.54 -6.84
N GLY A 372 42.23 41.38 -6.02
CA GLY A 372 41.79 42.39 -5.06
C GLY A 372 40.52 41.98 -4.31
N ASP A 373 40.40 42.44 -3.06
CA ASP A 373 39.27 42.15 -2.17
C ASP A 373 37.97 42.77 -2.68
N ARG A 374 36.89 41.99 -2.60
CA ARG A 374 35.56 42.34 -3.14
C ARG A 374 34.50 41.83 -2.21
N GLY A 375 33.35 42.48 -2.18
CA GLY A 375 32.31 42.09 -1.25
C GLY A 375 30.94 42.67 -1.60
N ILE A 376 30.00 42.35 -0.73
CA ILE A 376 28.64 42.84 -0.78
C ILE A 376 28.38 43.59 0.53
N THR A 377 27.91 44.83 0.42
CA THR A 377 27.44 45.62 1.55
C THR A 377 25.93 45.54 1.67
N PHE A 378 25.46 45.29 2.88
CA PHE A 378 24.03 45.22 3.22
C PHE A 378 23.66 46.40 4.13
N PRO A 379 22.81 47.33 3.66
CA PRO A 379 22.32 48.42 4.50
C PRO A 379 21.48 47.90 5.66
N VAL A 380 21.78 48.40 6.86
CA VAL A 380 21.04 48.14 8.10
C VAL A 380 20.38 49.42 8.56
N ASN A 381 19.08 49.35 8.86
CA ASN A 381 18.28 50.44 9.39
C ASN A 381 17.52 49.97 10.64
N PHE A 382 17.96 50.45 11.80
CA PHE A 382 17.38 50.09 13.09
C PHE A 382 16.47 51.20 13.61
N ASN A 383 15.15 50.98 13.61
CA ASN A 383 14.16 51.97 14.05
C ASN A 383 13.72 51.80 15.52
N GLY A 384 14.42 51.00 16.33
CA GLY A 384 14.05 50.73 17.72
C GLY A 384 14.53 51.79 18.72
N TYR A 385 13.76 51.99 19.80
CA TYR A 385 14.08 52.96 20.87
C TYR A 385 15.33 52.62 21.71
N ASN A 386 15.89 51.41 21.57
CA ASN A 386 17.02 50.91 22.37
C ASN A 386 18.36 50.88 21.60
N TRP A 387 18.53 51.74 20.58
CA TRP A 387 19.75 51.78 19.77
C TRP A 387 21.03 51.92 20.63
N GLY A 388 22.00 51.04 20.39
CA GLY A 388 23.25 51.00 21.16
C GLY A 388 23.16 50.26 22.50
N TRP A 389 21.98 49.83 22.95
CA TRP A 389 21.81 49.08 24.22
C TRP A 389 21.54 47.59 24.03
N LYS A 390 21.34 47.15 22.78
CA LYS A 390 21.13 45.75 22.41
C LYS A 390 22.25 45.25 21.52
N ASN A 391 22.53 43.95 21.62
CA ASN A 391 23.32 43.23 20.64
C ASN A 391 22.49 43.08 19.36
N LEU A 392 23.16 43.11 18.21
CA LEU A 392 22.57 42.72 16.94
C LEU A 392 23.21 41.43 16.49
N TYR A 393 22.46 40.58 15.79
CA TYR A 393 22.89 39.30 15.28
C TYR A 393 22.74 39.32 13.77
N ILE A 394 23.80 38.94 13.06
CA ILE A 394 23.85 38.81 11.60
C ILE A 394 23.81 37.33 11.26
N ASP A 395 22.89 36.94 10.38
CA ASP A 395 22.69 35.57 9.91
C ASP A 395 22.72 35.55 8.37
N PHE A 396 23.50 34.66 7.75
CA PHE A 396 23.47 34.42 6.29
C PHE A 396 24.14 33.09 5.90
N ASN A 397 23.83 32.58 4.72
CA ASN A 397 24.62 31.53 4.05
C ASN A 397 25.51 32.16 2.99
N TYR A 398 26.65 31.55 2.71
CA TYR A 398 27.43 31.90 1.52
C TYR A 398 27.90 30.67 0.75
N TYR A 399 28.09 30.83 -0.56
CA TYR A 399 28.48 29.75 -1.47
C TYR A 399 29.55 30.20 -2.49
N PHE A 400 30.39 29.26 -2.91
CA PHE A 400 31.40 29.44 -3.95
C PHE A 400 31.31 28.36 -5.04
N THR A 401 31.37 28.76 -6.30
CA THR A 401 31.30 27.83 -7.45
C THR A 401 32.62 27.12 -7.78
N LYS A 402 33.77 27.59 -7.24
CA LYS A 402 35.10 26.96 -7.40
C LYS A 402 35.95 27.17 -6.14
N ALA A 403 36.48 26.08 -5.59
CA ALA A 403 37.38 26.10 -4.43
C ALA A 403 38.82 26.43 -4.85
N ASN A 404 39.21 27.70 -4.77
CA ASN A 404 40.61 28.16 -4.77
C ASN A 404 40.82 29.08 -3.53
N ASP A 405 42.01 29.65 -3.33
CA ASP A 405 42.47 30.43 -2.15
C ASP A 405 41.69 31.75 -1.81
N ASN A 406 40.35 31.68 -1.76
CA ASN A 406 39.16 32.50 -1.35
C ASN A 406 38.58 32.65 0.11
N TYR A 407 39.01 33.50 1.08
CA TYR A 407 38.44 33.49 2.47
C TYR A 407 37.38 34.57 2.65
N VAL A 408 36.44 34.38 3.58
CA VAL A 408 35.35 35.35 3.82
C VAL A 408 35.55 36.07 5.13
N SER A 409 35.40 37.39 5.13
CA SER A 409 35.46 38.22 6.33
C SER A 409 34.25 39.15 6.42
N VAL A 410 33.79 39.42 7.64
CA VAL A 410 32.67 40.34 7.90
C VAL A 410 33.14 41.57 8.66
N TYR A 411 32.81 42.74 8.14
CA TYR A 411 33.12 44.05 8.71
C TYR A 411 31.87 44.92 8.83
N VAL A 412 32.01 46.06 9.50
CA VAL A 412 30.97 47.09 9.59
C VAL A 412 31.47 48.38 8.95
N LEU A 413 30.64 49.01 8.13
CA LEU A 413 30.86 50.36 7.62
C LEU A 413 29.86 51.30 8.29
N ARG A 414 30.29 52.53 8.52
CA ARG A 414 29.38 53.63 8.83
C ARG A 414 28.51 53.94 7.61
N GLU A 415 27.43 54.70 7.85
CA GLU A 415 26.52 55.17 6.79
C GLU A 415 27.25 55.88 5.63
N ASP A 416 28.35 56.58 5.93
CA ASP A 416 29.21 57.27 4.96
C ASP A 416 30.22 56.35 4.22
N ASN A 417 30.08 55.03 4.36
CA ASN A 417 30.98 53.99 3.86
C ASN A 417 32.38 53.97 4.52
N THR A 418 32.59 54.65 5.64
CA THR A 418 33.84 54.53 6.40
C THR A 418 33.93 53.16 7.07
N LEU A 419 34.96 52.37 6.72
CA LEU A 419 35.23 51.05 7.31
C LEU A 419 35.62 51.17 8.79
N ILE A 420 34.93 50.43 9.66
CA ILE A 420 35.42 50.15 11.00
C ILE A 420 36.37 48.96 10.87
N ASN A 421 37.67 49.23 10.94
CA ASN A 421 38.73 48.25 10.73
C ASN A 421 38.87 47.28 11.93
N LYS A 422 37.80 46.52 12.17
CA LYS A 422 37.72 45.43 13.13
C LYS A 422 36.88 44.33 12.52
N GLU A 423 37.54 43.23 12.18
CA GLU A 423 36.90 42.03 11.66
C GLU A 423 35.98 41.45 12.73
N LEU A 424 34.71 41.29 12.39
CA LEU A 424 33.72 40.68 13.27
C LEU A 424 33.74 39.16 13.18
N TRP A 425 34.11 38.64 12.01
CA TRP A 425 34.15 37.20 11.74
C TRP A 425 35.02 36.93 10.50
N ASN A 426 35.68 35.77 10.48
CA ASN A 426 36.28 35.20 9.29
C ASN A 426 35.93 33.72 9.18
N GLY A 427 35.90 33.20 7.95
CA GLY A 427 35.53 31.82 7.67
C GLY A 427 36.23 31.21 6.48
N SER A 428 35.97 29.92 6.34
CA SER A 428 36.59 29.07 5.32
C SER A 428 35.96 29.24 3.94
N LYS A 429 36.56 28.61 2.94
CA LYS A 429 36.25 28.82 1.51
C LYS A 429 35.28 27.77 0.96
N THR A 430 34.47 27.20 1.84
CA THR A 430 33.39 26.26 1.52
C THR A 430 32.06 26.92 1.87
N SER A 431 30.96 26.38 1.35
CA SER A 431 29.64 26.86 1.74
C SER A 431 29.44 26.70 3.24
N ASP A 432 29.00 27.76 3.91
CA ASP A 432 28.81 27.75 5.35
C ASP A 432 27.67 28.68 5.76
N PHE A 433 27.11 28.42 6.95
CA PHE A 433 26.17 29.30 7.63
C PHE A 433 26.91 30.16 8.64
N VAL A 434 26.60 31.46 8.65
CA VAL A 434 27.30 32.46 9.43
C VAL A 434 26.33 33.09 10.42
N HIS A 435 26.65 32.99 11.72
CA HIS A 435 25.95 33.67 12.82
C HIS A 435 26.93 34.54 13.60
N ILE A 436 26.75 35.87 13.58
CA ILE A 436 27.69 36.83 14.17
C ILE A 436 26.95 37.79 15.09
N CYS A 437 27.46 37.99 16.30
CA CYS A 437 26.98 39.03 17.20
C CYS A 437 27.78 40.33 16.99
N ILE A 438 27.09 41.45 16.76
CA ILE A 438 27.58 42.81 16.98
C ILE A 438 27.19 43.21 18.41
N PRO A 439 28.12 43.22 19.38
CA PRO A 439 27.80 43.55 20.75
C PRO A 439 27.35 45.01 20.89
N ALA A 440 26.43 45.30 21.81
CA ALA A 440 26.02 46.67 22.14
C ALA A 440 27.23 47.59 22.41
N ALA A 441 28.24 47.06 23.11
CA ALA A 441 29.49 47.77 23.38
C ALA A 441 30.28 48.12 22.11
N PHE A 442 30.22 47.30 21.05
CA PHE A 442 30.85 47.63 19.77
C PHE A 442 30.13 48.80 19.09
N ILE A 443 28.79 48.84 19.15
CA ILE A 443 27.97 49.93 18.63
C ILE A 443 28.29 51.24 19.35
N GLN A 444 28.35 51.20 20.68
CA GLN A 444 28.67 52.36 21.52
C GLN A 444 30.11 52.85 21.29
N ASN A 445 31.10 51.95 21.34
CA ASN A 445 32.53 52.31 21.25
C ASN A 445 32.94 52.85 19.87
N ASN A 446 32.19 52.51 18.82
CA ASN A 446 32.47 52.98 17.45
C ASN A 446 31.54 54.11 16.99
N SER A 447 30.63 54.58 17.86
CA SER A 447 29.63 55.61 17.58
C SER A 447 28.81 55.32 16.32
N LEU A 448 28.35 54.08 16.17
CA LEU A 448 27.51 53.70 15.03
C LEU A 448 26.14 54.40 15.13
N SER A 449 25.66 54.97 14.02
CA SER A 449 24.29 55.46 13.89
C SER A 449 23.33 54.31 13.60
N GLN A 450 22.03 54.55 13.80
CA GLN A 450 20.96 53.59 13.50
C GLN A 450 20.95 53.10 12.04
N ASN A 451 21.65 53.82 11.16
CA ASN A 451 21.94 53.43 9.79
C ASN A 451 23.41 53.07 9.66
N PHE A 452 23.72 51.86 9.23
CA PHE A 452 25.08 51.44 8.95
C PHE A 452 25.06 50.35 7.88
N LYS A 453 26.22 49.84 7.46
CA LYS A 453 26.29 48.71 6.52
C LYS A 453 27.11 47.58 7.10
N VAL A 454 26.66 46.35 6.87
CA VAL A 454 27.48 45.16 7.09
C VAL A 454 28.15 44.83 5.77
N LEU A 455 29.46 44.63 5.78
CA LEU A 455 30.24 44.24 4.62
C LEU A 455 30.69 42.80 4.75
N VAL A 456 30.31 41.98 3.79
CA VAL A 456 30.81 40.62 3.63
C VAL A 456 31.83 40.63 2.50
N VAL A 457 33.10 40.41 2.83
CA VAL A 457 34.24 40.46 1.91
C VAL A 457 34.70 39.05 1.57
N CYS A 458 34.88 38.79 0.29
CA CYS A 458 35.62 37.67 -0.24
C CYS A 458 37.06 38.11 -0.61
N HIS A 459 38.04 37.38 -0.08
CA HIS A 459 39.46 37.61 -0.25
C HIS A 459 40.13 36.51 -1.08
N GLY A 460 40.67 36.81 -2.27
CA GLY A 460 41.42 35.87 -3.09
C GLY A 460 41.18 36.02 -4.60
N GLY A 461 41.39 34.93 -5.36
CA GLY A 461 41.20 34.82 -6.80
C GLY A 461 39.75 34.67 -7.30
N PRO A 462 39.55 34.56 -8.62
CA PRO A 462 38.22 34.62 -9.25
C PRO A 462 37.34 33.40 -8.92
N SER A 463 36.12 33.64 -8.41
CA SER A 463 35.04 32.68 -8.15
C SER A 463 33.67 33.36 -8.22
N THR A 464 32.54 32.63 -8.22
CA THR A 464 31.23 33.26 -7.95
C THR A 464 31.04 33.29 -6.45
N PHE A 465 30.75 34.46 -5.87
CA PHE A 465 30.44 34.61 -4.46
C PHE A 465 28.96 34.91 -4.29
N ASP A 466 28.27 34.01 -3.61
CA ASP A 466 26.83 34.05 -3.39
C ASP A 466 26.57 34.23 -1.89
N VAL A 467 25.67 35.15 -1.53
CA VAL A 467 25.17 35.35 -0.17
C VAL A 467 23.65 35.21 -0.17
N GLU A 468 23.14 34.24 0.58
CA GLU A 468 21.71 33.96 0.70
C GLU A 468 21.21 34.20 2.13
N HIS A 469 19.93 34.54 2.24
CA HIS A 469 19.22 34.65 3.52
C HIS A 469 19.85 35.68 4.49
N PHE A 470 20.44 36.76 3.97
CA PHE A 470 21.12 37.78 4.78
C PHE A 470 20.15 38.55 5.68
N ARG A 471 20.37 38.48 7.00
CA ARG A 471 19.48 39.05 8.01
C ARG A 471 20.25 39.71 9.14
N VAL A 472 19.63 40.73 9.74
CA VAL A 472 20.13 41.39 10.95
C VAL A 472 19.01 41.53 11.96
N SER A 473 19.13 40.97 13.16
CA SER A 473 18.07 41.04 14.18
C SER A 473 18.60 41.39 15.57
N ASP A 474 17.74 41.77 16.51
CA ASP A 474 18.09 42.05 17.91
C ASP A 474 17.76 40.88 18.85
N ASP A 475 17.49 39.70 18.26
CA ASP A 475 17.17 38.44 18.94
C ASP A 475 18.23 37.38 18.58
N SER A 476 18.91 36.86 19.59
CA SER A 476 19.96 35.84 19.42
C SER A 476 19.43 34.50 18.90
N ASN A 477 18.13 34.24 19.04
CA ASN A 477 17.51 32.95 18.72
C ASN A 477 16.79 32.95 17.36
N ASN A 478 16.89 34.04 16.61
CA ASN A 478 16.25 34.18 15.30
C ASN A 478 16.94 33.36 14.20
N SER A 479 18.11 32.75 14.50
CA SER A 479 18.83 31.80 13.65
C SER A 479 18.02 30.53 13.32
N LEU A 480 16.94 30.25 14.05
CA LEU A 480 16.17 29.00 13.95
C LEU A 480 15.01 29.05 12.94
N LEU A 481 14.77 30.17 12.24
CA LEU A 481 13.64 30.26 11.30
C LEU A 481 13.87 29.63 9.92
N PRO A 482 15.09 29.55 9.35
CA PRO A 482 15.35 28.69 8.21
C PRO A 482 15.37 27.19 8.59
N ASP A 483 15.82 26.86 9.81
CA ASP A 483 15.94 25.47 10.26
C ASP A 483 14.60 24.85 10.71
N LYS A 484 13.65 25.64 11.21
CA LYS A 484 12.31 25.13 11.54
C LYS A 484 11.45 24.74 10.33
N PHE A 485 11.87 25.10 9.11
CA PHE A 485 11.31 24.53 7.87
C PHE A 485 12.15 23.36 7.33
N LYS A 486 13.42 23.21 7.74
CA LYS A 486 14.23 21.99 7.51
C LYS A 486 13.93 20.87 8.50
N ASP A 487 13.36 21.15 9.66
CA ASP A 487 12.92 20.13 10.63
C ASP A 487 11.68 19.34 10.18
N LEU A 488 11.05 19.74 9.07
CA LEU A 488 10.07 18.93 8.32
C LEU A 488 10.71 18.07 7.22
N ASP A 489 12.01 18.26 6.93
CA ASP A 489 12.81 17.50 5.96
C ASP A 489 13.94 16.66 6.63
N LEU A 490 14.10 16.76 7.95
CA LEU A 490 15.07 16.00 8.76
C LEU A 490 14.51 14.70 9.36
N LEU A 491 13.62 14.03 8.62
CA LEU A 491 13.36 12.59 8.78
C LEU A 491 14.36 11.72 7.97
N THR A 492 15.50 12.28 7.56
CA THR A 492 16.58 11.53 6.91
C THR A 492 17.67 11.16 7.93
N VAL A 493 17.83 9.86 8.14
CA VAL A 493 18.71 9.18 9.11
C VAL A 493 20.19 9.64 9.01
N LYS A 494 20.70 10.37 10.02
CA LYS A 494 22.13 10.75 10.17
C LYS A 494 22.96 9.71 10.95
N ASN A 495 23.04 8.46 10.50
CA ASN A 495 24.03 7.49 11.04
C ASN A 495 24.53 6.53 9.95
N GLY A 496 24.81 7.01 8.74
CA GLY A 496 25.33 6.20 7.62
C GLY A 496 26.74 6.60 7.21
N PHE A 497 27.49 5.68 6.59
CA PHE A 497 28.76 6.04 5.94
C PHE A 497 28.48 6.82 4.65
N ASN A 498 29.18 7.93 4.43
CA ASN A 498 29.08 8.70 3.19
C ASN A 498 30.10 8.16 2.16
N LEU A 499 29.63 7.51 1.11
CA LEU A 499 30.50 6.93 0.07
C LEU A 499 31.34 7.98 -0.66
N ALA A 500 30.84 9.22 -0.78
CA ALA A 500 31.57 10.31 -1.43
C ALA A 500 32.83 10.72 -0.65
N GLU A 501 32.92 10.34 0.62
CA GLU A 501 34.06 10.59 1.51
C GLU A 501 35.02 9.41 1.59
N ALA A 502 34.80 8.34 0.81
CA ALA A 502 35.68 7.18 0.77
C ALA A 502 37.09 7.56 0.30
N GLN A 503 38.10 6.90 0.87
CA GLN A 503 39.50 7.04 0.47
C GLN A 503 40.11 5.70 0.11
N GLY A 504 41.13 5.71 -0.74
CA GLY A 504 41.91 4.52 -1.06
C GLY A 504 42.86 4.13 0.07
N TRP A 505 42.90 2.85 0.42
CA TRP A 505 43.79 2.27 1.43
C TRP A 505 44.95 1.52 0.77
N ASN A 506 46.19 1.86 1.13
CA ASN A 506 47.45 1.31 0.56
C ASN A 506 47.59 1.43 -0.96
N LEU A 507 46.94 2.42 -1.58
CA LEU A 507 47.07 2.67 -3.02
C LEU A 507 48.43 3.31 -3.37
N THR A 508 49.03 2.84 -4.45
CA THR A 508 50.30 3.33 -4.97
C THR A 508 50.03 4.43 -6.00
N GLN A 509 50.54 5.63 -5.74
CA GLN A 509 50.29 6.82 -6.54
C GLN A 509 50.81 6.62 -7.97
N GLY A 510 49.90 6.65 -8.96
CA GLY A 510 50.23 6.57 -10.39
C GLY A 510 50.04 5.20 -11.07
N SER A 511 49.80 4.13 -10.31
CA SER A 511 49.51 2.78 -10.87
C SER A 511 48.13 2.24 -10.51
N ASP A 512 47.49 2.81 -9.48
CA ASP A 512 46.17 2.39 -8.99
C ASP A 512 45.11 3.45 -9.33
N TYR A 513 43.91 2.98 -9.66
CA TYR A 513 42.74 3.83 -9.93
C TYR A 513 41.82 3.83 -8.73
N PHE A 514 41.41 5.01 -8.27
CA PHE A 514 40.40 5.19 -7.22
C PHE A 514 39.38 6.23 -7.65
N TYR A 515 38.11 5.93 -7.39
CA TYR A 515 36.98 6.80 -7.64
C TYR A 515 35.97 6.64 -6.52
N ALA A 516 35.36 7.74 -6.07
CA ALA A 516 34.30 7.71 -5.08
C ALA A 516 33.31 8.85 -5.35
N ASP A 517 32.02 8.54 -5.26
CA ASP A 517 30.92 9.49 -5.28
C ASP A 517 29.82 9.05 -4.30
N SER A 518 28.66 9.70 -4.35
CA SER A 518 27.53 9.38 -3.46
C SER A 518 26.88 8.02 -3.73
N THR A 519 27.23 7.33 -4.82
CA THR A 519 26.60 6.09 -5.29
C THR A 519 27.52 4.87 -5.20
N GLU A 520 28.83 5.05 -5.36
CA GLU A 520 29.81 3.97 -5.24
C GLU A 520 31.23 4.48 -4.94
N ALA A 521 32.03 3.62 -4.34
CA ALA A 521 33.49 3.77 -4.26
C ALA A 521 34.18 2.59 -4.93
N ILE A 522 35.13 2.86 -5.82
CA ILE A 522 35.81 1.87 -6.63
C ILE A 522 37.31 2.03 -6.45
N PHE A 523 38.04 0.93 -6.22
CA PHE A 523 39.47 0.87 -6.47
C PHE A 523 39.81 -0.23 -7.48
N LYS A 524 40.82 0.02 -8.31
CA LYS A 524 41.42 -0.97 -9.22
C LYS A 524 42.94 -0.87 -9.15
N THR A 525 43.64 -2.00 -9.15
CA THR A 525 45.10 -2.09 -9.12
C THR A 525 45.59 -3.11 -10.14
N GLY A 526 46.78 -2.86 -10.69
CA GLY A 526 47.52 -3.85 -11.51
C GLY A 526 48.35 -4.83 -10.68
N ASP A 527 48.43 -4.64 -9.35
CA ASP A 527 49.24 -5.43 -8.43
C ASP A 527 48.39 -5.96 -7.25
N ALA A 528 47.90 -7.20 -7.37
CA ALA A 528 47.16 -7.90 -6.32
C ALA A 528 48.06 -8.65 -5.31
N SER A 529 49.37 -8.40 -5.29
CA SER A 529 50.28 -9.07 -4.35
C SER A 529 50.32 -8.42 -2.95
N SER A 530 49.65 -7.27 -2.77
CA SER A 530 49.60 -6.52 -1.51
C SER A 530 48.17 -6.11 -1.13
N ASN A 531 47.91 -5.98 0.18
CA ASN A 531 46.60 -5.62 0.70
C ASN A 531 46.24 -4.17 0.36
N LYS A 532 45.21 -4.00 -0.47
CA LYS A 532 44.68 -2.70 -0.92
C LYS A 532 43.16 -2.65 -0.71
N GLY A 533 42.61 -1.45 -0.57
CA GLY A 533 41.20 -1.33 -0.18
C GLY A 533 40.60 0.07 -0.22
N ILE A 534 39.44 0.20 0.43
CA ILE A 534 38.65 1.41 0.60
C ILE A 534 38.49 1.66 2.09
N VAL A 535 38.59 2.92 2.52
CA VAL A 535 38.38 3.35 3.90
C VAL A 535 37.32 4.44 3.98
N LEU A 536 36.45 4.35 4.99
CA LEU A 536 35.32 5.24 5.25
C LEU A 536 35.28 5.63 6.73
N LYS A 537 34.89 6.88 7.02
CA LYS A 537 34.63 7.34 8.37
C LYS A 537 33.12 7.44 8.60
N ALA A 538 32.69 7.15 9.83
CA ALA A 538 31.31 7.36 10.24
C ALA A 538 31.20 7.55 11.75
N HIS A 539 30.07 8.13 12.16
CA HIS A 539 29.68 8.20 13.56
C HIS A 539 28.84 6.98 13.94
N ILE A 540 29.00 6.52 15.18
CA ILE A 540 28.24 5.42 15.77
C ILE A 540 27.43 5.92 16.96
N THR A 541 26.38 5.19 17.34
CA THR A 541 25.64 5.53 18.56
C THR A 541 26.32 4.88 19.77
N PRO A 542 26.86 5.65 20.72
CA PRO A 542 27.57 5.10 21.88
C PRO A 542 26.60 4.35 22.81
N GLY A 543 27.07 3.29 23.47
CA GLY A 543 26.32 2.63 24.56
C GLY A 543 25.14 1.74 24.14
N VAL A 544 24.89 1.57 22.84
CA VAL A 544 23.87 0.66 22.28
C VAL A 544 24.50 -0.25 21.22
N THR A 545 23.90 -1.41 20.94
CA THR A 545 24.39 -2.28 19.86
C THR A 545 24.18 -1.60 18.50
N ASN A 546 25.24 -1.53 17.70
CA ASN A 546 25.20 -1.02 16.33
C ASN A 546 25.37 -2.19 15.36
N TYR A 547 24.76 -2.12 14.20
CA TYR A 547 24.86 -3.08 13.12
C TYR A 547 25.48 -2.37 11.92
N VAL A 548 26.63 -2.86 11.47
CA VAL A 548 27.36 -2.33 10.32
C VAL A 548 27.07 -3.22 9.12
N GLN A 549 26.49 -2.68 8.06
CA GLN A 549 26.24 -3.41 6.82
C GLN A 549 27.03 -2.81 5.67
N VAL A 550 27.55 -3.67 4.79
CA VAL A 550 28.41 -3.31 3.66
C VAL A 550 27.99 -4.10 2.43
N GLN A 551 27.74 -3.41 1.30
CA GLN A 551 27.53 -4.05 0.00
C GLN A 551 28.72 -3.81 -0.93
N TYR A 552 29.38 -4.86 -1.38
CA TYR A 552 30.60 -4.76 -2.19
C TYR A 552 30.66 -5.79 -3.33
N GLY A 553 31.34 -5.47 -4.43
CA GLY A 553 31.57 -6.37 -5.56
C GLY A 553 33.07 -6.51 -5.88
N ILE A 554 33.45 -7.66 -6.42
CA ILE A 554 34.85 -7.98 -6.76
C ILE A 554 34.97 -8.21 -8.27
N VAL A 555 35.94 -7.55 -8.93
CA VAL A 555 36.14 -7.70 -10.37
C VAL A 555 37.53 -8.30 -10.64
N SER A 556 37.54 -9.60 -10.90
CA SER A 556 38.69 -10.50 -11.17
C SER A 556 39.51 -10.95 -9.95
N ALA A 557 39.62 -12.27 -9.81
CA ALA A 557 40.31 -12.94 -8.72
C ALA A 557 41.81 -13.06 -9.00
N ALA A 558 42.61 -12.60 -8.05
CA ALA A 558 43.85 -13.27 -7.72
C ALA A 558 43.73 -13.78 -6.29
N GLN A 559 44.39 -14.89 -6.01
CA GLN A 559 44.31 -15.68 -4.78
C GLN A 559 44.40 -14.79 -3.53
N TYR A 560 43.65 -15.13 -2.49
CA TYR A 560 43.60 -14.55 -1.13
C TYR A 560 42.51 -13.47 -0.89
N GLY A 561 41.69 -13.72 0.14
CA GLY A 561 40.37 -13.11 0.35
C GLY A 561 40.31 -11.63 0.73
N ILE A 562 39.08 -11.12 0.80
CA ILE A 562 38.74 -9.76 1.23
C ILE A 562 38.40 -9.75 2.71
N ALA A 563 38.86 -8.75 3.46
CA ALA A 563 38.48 -8.51 4.84
C ALA A 563 37.88 -7.10 5.00
N ALA A 564 37.02 -6.96 6.00
CA ALA A 564 36.50 -5.68 6.46
C ALA A 564 36.77 -5.54 7.96
N PHE A 565 37.14 -4.34 8.42
CA PHE A 565 37.44 -4.13 9.83
C PHE A 565 37.09 -2.71 10.30
N LEU A 566 36.76 -2.60 11.59
CA LEU A 566 36.41 -1.35 12.26
C LEU A 566 37.51 -0.96 13.25
N SER A 567 37.86 0.32 13.25
CA SER A 567 38.85 0.89 14.17
C SER A 567 38.46 2.28 14.63
N ASN A 568 39.06 2.77 15.72
CA ASN A 568 38.95 4.15 16.19
C ASN A 568 40.00 5.08 15.55
N GLY A 569 40.56 4.70 14.39
CA GLY A 569 41.61 5.45 13.71
C GLY A 569 43.04 5.27 14.26
N ARG A 570 43.27 4.39 15.25
CA ARG A 570 44.63 3.94 15.65
C ARG A 570 45.04 2.67 14.89
N ASN A 571 46.36 2.45 14.78
CA ASN A 571 47.06 1.39 14.02
C ASN A 571 46.16 0.20 13.60
N LEU A 572 46.02 0.01 12.28
CA LEU A 572 45.12 -0.96 11.63
C LEU A 572 45.35 -2.43 12.02
N ASN A 573 46.41 -2.73 12.78
CA ASN A 573 46.74 -4.05 13.29
C ASN A 573 46.08 -4.40 14.64
N ASP A 574 45.44 -3.44 15.32
CA ASP A 574 44.79 -3.64 16.64
C ASP A 574 43.24 -3.77 16.55
N GLY A 575 42.68 -3.78 15.34
CA GLY A 575 41.24 -3.98 15.09
C GLY A 575 40.81 -5.45 15.21
N VAL A 576 39.52 -5.70 15.50
CA VAL A 576 38.95 -7.06 15.50
C VAL A 576 39.04 -7.64 14.10
N PHE A 577 39.85 -8.69 13.94
CA PHE A 577 39.88 -9.54 12.75
C PHE A 577 38.57 -10.33 12.64
N ALA A 578 37.55 -9.76 12.02
CA ALA A 578 36.48 -10.55 11.43
C ALA A 578 36.98 -11.04 10.06
N GLN A 579 37.51 -12.26 10.02
CA GLN A 579 37.74 -12.94 8.75
C GLN A 579 36.38 -13.28 8.16
N PHE A 580 35.85 -12.39 7.32
CA PHE A 580 34.71 -12.70 6.47
C PHE A 580 35.21 -13.69 5.41
N GLY A 581 34.59 -14.87 5.35
CA GLY A 581 35.12 -16.04 4.65
C GLY A 581 35.56 -15.77 3.21
N ALA A 582 36.50 -16.59 2.72
CA ALA A 582 36.99 -16.52 1.35
C ALA A 582 35.81 -16.55 0.36
N VAL A 583 35.64 -15.48 -0.43
CA VAL A 583 34.67 -15.45 -1.52
C VAL A 583 35.31 -16.17 -2.71
N GLU A 584 34.89 -17.41 -2.97
CA GLU A 584 35.24 -18.11 -4.21
C GLU A 584 34.50 -17.46 -5.39
N THR A 585 35.26 -16.72 -6.20
CA THR A 585 35.00 -16.36 -7.59
C THR A 585 33.53 -16.22 -8.00
N ASN A 586 32.94 -15.05 -7.80
CA ASN A 586 31.72 -14.66 -8.53
C ASN A 586 31.62 -13.14 -8.69
N THR A 587 31.15 -12.67 -9.85
CA THR A 587 31.07 -11.26 -10.26
C THR A 587 29.83 -10.53 -9.71
N GLY A 588 29.39 -10.87 -8.49
CA GLY A 588 28.17 -10.34 -7.87
C GLY A 588 28.42 -9.22 -6.84
N ILE A 589 27.35 -8.52 -6.46
CA ILE A 589 27.34 -7.65 -5.27
C ILE A 589 27.05 -8.54 -4.06
N HIS A 590 27.88 -8.44 -3.03
CA HIS A 590 27.82 -9.20 -1.78
C HIS A 590 27.44 -8.28 -0.63
N THR A 591 26.59 -8.75 0.27
CA THR A 591 26.18 -8.01 1.47
C THR A 591 26.79 -8.67 2.70
N LEU A 592 27.41 -7.86 3.55
CA LEU A 592 27.96 -8.26 4.85
C LEU A 592 27.30 -7.46 5.95
N THR A 593 26.92 -8.12 7.05
CA THR A 593 26.36 -7.47 8.24
C THR A 593 27.14 -7.92 9.48
N TYR A 594 27.58 -6.96 10.28
CA TYR A 594 28.32 -7.16 11.53
C TYR A 594 27.60 -6.50 12.70
N GLU A 595 27.48 -7.21 13.82
CA GLU A 595 26.93 -6.69 15.06
C GLU A 595 28.08 -6.19 15.96
N LEU A 596 28.06 -4.89 16.27
CA LEU A 596 29.02 -4.19 17.12
C LEU A 596 28.34 -3.87 18.46
N THR A 597 28.58 -4.71 19.46
CA THR A 597 27.98 -4.54 20.79
C THR A 597 28.67 -3.44 21.60
N PRO A 598 28.01 -2.85 22.63
CA PRO A 598 28.63 -1.86 23.52
C PRO A 598 29.95 -2.32 24.14
N ALA A 599 30.04 -3.60 24.54
CA ALA A 599 31.25 -4.17 25.10
C ALA A 599 32.42 -4.19 24.09
N GLU A 600 32.12 -4.45 22.82
CA GLU A 600 33.12 -4.46 21.75
C GLU A 600 33.57 -3.06 21.36
N MET A 601 32.67 -2.08 21.37
CA MET A 601 33.00 -0.66 21.15
C MET A 601 33.97 -0.15 22.22
N ILE A 602 33.70 -0.49 23.49
CA ILE A 602 34.59 -0.18 24.61
C ILE A 602 35.94 -0.90 24.44
N ARG A 603 35.94 -2.18 24.08
CA ARG A 603 37.17 -2.95 23.81
C ARG A 603 38.00 -2.34 22.69
N LEU A 604 37.35 -1.83 21.65
CA LEU A 604 37.98 -1.21 20.47
C LEU A 604 38.33 0.27 20.68
N GLY A 605 37.91 0.87 21.80
CA GLY A 605 38.08 2.29 22.07
C GLY A 605 37.34 3.20 21.07
N ILE A 606 36.20 2.74 20.56
CA ILE A 606 35.31 3.50 19.66
C ILE A 606 34.26 4.16 20.55
N ASN A 607 34.29 5.49 20.63
CA ASN A 607 33.40 6.26 21.51
C ASN A 607 32.24 6.91 20.74
N ASP A 608 32.53 7.54 19.60
CA ASP A 608 31.60 8.34 18.80
C ASP A 608 31.93 8.26 17.30
N GLU A 609 33.21 8.12 16.94
CA GLU A 609 33.70 7.94 15.58
C GLU A 609 34.33 6.56 15.36
N CYS A 610 34.06 5.98 14.20
CA CYS A 610 34.69 4.77 13.72
C CYS A 610 35.20 4.93 12.28
N THR A 611 36.15 4.08 11.91
CA THR A 611 36.67 3.96 10.56
C THR A 611 36.46 2.52 10.08
N LEU A 612 35.75 2.35 8.97
CA LEU A 612 35.56 1.10 8.27
C LEU A 612 36.59 0.99 7.14
N THR A 613 37.38 -0.07 7.15
CA THR A 613 38.31 -0.40 6.07
C THR A 613 37.89 -1.72 5.44
N ILE A 614 37.83 -1.78 4.11
CA ILE A 614 37.49 -2.98 3.33
C ILE A 614 38.58 -3.19 2.28
N GLY A 615 39.27 -4.32 2.30
CA GLY A 615 40.39 -4.56 1.40
C GLY A 615 40.99 -5.96 1.50
N GLY A 616 41.89 -6.27 0.57
CA GLY A 616 42.56 -7.56 0.47
C GLY A 616 43.44 -7.65 -0.78
N ASN A 617 43.83 -8.86 -1.15
CA ASN A 617 44.65 -9.12 -2.35
C ASN A 617 43.76 -9.25 -3.61
N VAL A 618 43.14 -8.14 -4.02
CA VAL A 618 42.21 -8.13 -5.16
C VAL A 618 42.56 -7.06 -6.20
N ASN A 619 42.34 -7.40 -7.48
CA ASN A 619 42.60 -6.48 -8.61
C ASN A 619 41.60 -5.32 -8.65
N ALA A 620 40.37 -5.53 -8.18
CA ALA A 620 39.36 -4.48 -8.13
C ALA A 620 38.27 -4.78 -7.10
N LEU A 621 37.89 -3.74 -6.35
CA LEU A 621 36.79 -3.74 -5.39
C LEU A 621 35.86 -2.56 -5.70
N ILE A 622 34.57 -2.83 -5.63
CA ILE A 622 33.49 -1.86 -5.72
C ILE A 622 32.75 -1.89 -4.39
N LEU A 623 32.50 -0.75 -3.78
CA LEU A 623 31.68 -0.58 -2.60
C LEU A 623 30.43 0.21 -3.00
N LYS A 624 29.27 -0.42 -2.89
CA LYS A 624 27.97 0.12 -3.32
C LYS A 624 27.19 0.78 -2.20
N SER A 625 27.34 0.29 -0.97
CA SER A 625 26.74 0.92 0.21
C SER A 625 27.47 0.48 1.47
N ALA A 626 27.46 1.36 2.47
CA ALA A 626 27.84 1.02 3.82
C ALA A 626 26.93 1.78 4.80
N THR A 627 26.34 1.08 5.77
CA THR A 627 25.40 1.67 6.72
C THR A 627 25.71 1.24 8.15
N ILE A 628 25.38 2.11 9.11
CA ILE A 628 25.39 1.78 10.54
C ILE A 628 23.97 1.99 11.05
N SER A 629 23.44 1.04 11.82
CA SER A 629 22.11 1.17 12.40
C SER A 629 22.09 0.60 13.80
N THR A 630 21.29 1.17 14.69
CA THR A 630 21.01 0.57 16.00
C THR A 630 19.99 -0.58 15.90
N THR A 631 19.52 -0.88 14.68
CA THR A 631 18.60 -1.97 14.34
C THR A 631 19.21 -2.87 13.27
N ARG A 632 19.00 -4.19 13.38
CA ARG A 632 19.68 -5.19 12.54
C ARG A 632 19.43 -5.03 11.03
N ASN A 633 18.32 -4.40 10.62
CA ASN A 633 17.82 -4.39 9.25
C ASN A 633 17.71 -2.98 8.63
N GLY A 634 18.56 -2.02 9.05
CA GLY A 634 18.53 -0.61 8.61
C GLY A 634 18.79 -0.31 7.11
N ALA A 635 18.74 -1.30 6.21
CA ALA A 635 18.79 -1.13 4.75
C ALA A 635 17.55 -1.69 4.01
N GLY A 636 16.51 -2.11 4.73
CA GLY A 636 15.30 -2.71 4.15
C GLY A 636 14.31 -1.76 3.46
N VAL A 637 14.72 -0.56 3.02
CA VAL A 637 13.81 0.41 2.36
C VAL A 637 13.92 0.40 0.82
N LEU A 638 14.89 -0.30 0.22
CA LEU A 638 15.04 -0.35 -1.25
C LEU A 638 14.95 -1.74 -1.89
N GLU A 639 14.77 -2.83 -1.13
CA GLU A 639 14.70 -4.21 -1.65
C GLU A 639 13.35 -4.92 -1.41
N ALA A 640 12.30 -4.18 -1.04
CA ALA A 640 10.95 -4.74 -0.82
C ALA A 640 10.19 -5.15 -2.11
N ILE A 641 10.89 -5.66 -3.13
CA ILE A 641 10.25 -6.14 -4.38
C ILE A 641 10.56 -7.61 -4.73
N ASN A 642 11.57 -8.30 -4.19
CA ASN A 642 11.79 -9.70 -4.61
C ASN A 642 12.27 -10.65 -3.51
N ASN A 643 11.40 -11.61 -3.23
CA ASN A 643 11.61 -12.96 -2.70
C ASN A 643 11.58 -13.21 -1.18
N ASP A 644 10.76 -14.22 -0.90
CA ASP A 644 10.39 -14.88 0.33
C ASP A 644 11.57 -15.55 1.07
N ASP A 645 11.32 -15.78 2.37
CA ASP A 645 11.88 -16.82 3.25
C ASP A 645 13.00 -16.46 4.25
N THR A 646 12.74 -16.84 5.52
CA THR A 646 13.57 -16.85 6.74
C THR A 646 13.63 -15.62 7.67
N SER A 647 12.48 -15.18 8.20
CA SER A 647 12.43 -14.48 9.50
C SER A 647 12.33 -15.49 10.65
N LYS A 648 13.23 -15.36 11.63
CA LYS A 648 13.53 -16.36 12.67
C LYS A 648 12.35 -16.58 13.64
N LYS A 649 12.02 -17.85 13.90
CA LYS A 649 11.21 -18.31 15.05
C LYS A 649 11.73 -17.71 16.35
N VAL A 650 10.89 -16.98 17.08
CA VAL A 650 11.20 -16.41 18.40
C VAL A 650 10.63 -17.33 19.47
N ILE A 651 11.43 -17.69 20.48
CA ILE A 651 11.03 -18.58 21.57
C ILE A 651 10.94 -17.77 22.86
N TYR A 652 9.84 -17.95 23.58
CA TYR A 652 9.52 -17.28 24.83
C TYR A 652 9.41 -18.31 25.96
N GLY A 653 10.07 -18.02 27.07
CA GLY A 653 10.13 -18.90 28.24
C GLY A 653 11.53 -19.44 28.52
N SER A 654 11.67 -20.13 29.64
CA SER A 654 12.89 -20.88 29.94
C SER A 654 12.72 -22.32 29.46
N SER A 655 13.82 -22.96 29.05
CA SER A 655 13.81 -24.37 28.64
C SER A 655 13.09 -25.23 29.67
N ILE A 656 12.06 -25.95 29.24
CA ILE A 656 11.36 -26.88 30.10
C ILE A 656 12.01 -28.27 30.12
N HIS A 657 13.08 -28.49 29.34
CA HIS A 657 13.84 -29.72 29.41
C HIS A 657 14.37 -29.94 30.83
N LEU A 658 14.11 -31.12 31.40
CA LEU A 658 14.42 -31.50 32.79
C LEU A 658 13.51 -30.93 33.89
N LEU A 659 12.42 -30.21 33.57
CA LEU A 659 11.44 -29.77 34.57
C LEU A 659 10.87 -30.93 35.43
N ASN A 660 10.92 -32.17 34.93
CA ASN A 660 10.52 -33.36 35.67
C ASN A 660 11.39 -33.63 36.92
N SER A 661 12.60 -33.09 37.00
CA SER A 661 13.48 -33.13 38.18
C SER A 661 13.51 -31.85 39.00
N ALA A 662 12.83 -30.78 38.56
CA ALA A 662 12.79 -29.50 39.26
C ALA A 662 11.86 -29.54 40.49
N ASN A 663 12.21 -28.77 41.52
CA ASN A 663 11.37 -28.63 42.71
C ASN A 663 10.15 -27.75 42.40
N SER A 664 8.94 -28.28 42.62
CA SER A 664 7.72 -27.48 42.48
C SER A 664 7.64 -26.38 43.53
N LYS A 665 7.12 -25.23 43.13
CA LYS A 665 6.87 -24.08 43.99
C LYS A 665 5.37 -23.83 44.08
N SER A 666 4.85 -23.79 45.30
CA SER A 666 3.46 -23.44 45.55
C SER A 666 3.30 -21.92 45.62
N ILE A 667 2.33 -21.40 44.87
CA ILE A 667 1.81 -20.03 44.97
C ILE A 667 0.32 -20.17 45.28
N ASP A 668 -0.10 -19.61 46.42
CA ASP A 668 -1.49 -19.72 46.86
C ASP A 668 -2.42 -18.93 45.92
N GLY A 669 -3.49 -19.58 45.46
CA GLY A 669 -4.43 -18.97 44.51
C GLY A 669 -3.89 -18.72 43.10
N LEU A 670 -2.80 -19.38 42.68
CA LEU A 670 -2.23 -19.24 41.33
C LEU A 670 -3.26 -19.48 40.22
N LYS A 671 -3.27 -18.58 39.22
CA LYS A 671 -4.16 -18.62 38.06
C LYS A 671 -3.35 -18.62 36.76
N LEU A 672 -3.00 -17.44 36.25
CA LEU A 672 -2.37 -17.28 34.95
C LEU A 672 -0.86 -17.07 35.10
N VAL A 673 -0.09 -17.65 34.18
CA VAL A 673 1.35 -17.51 34.11
C VAL A 673 1.75 -17.17 32.67
N THR A 674 2.72 -16.28 32.49
CA THR A 674 3.36 -16.00 31.19
C THR A 674 4.87 -15.81 31.39
N PRO A 675 5.71 -16.18 30.41
CA PRO A 675 7.03 -15.59 30.25
C PRO A 675 6.95 -14.05 30.31
N GLY A 676 7.96 -13.42 30.90
CA GLY A 676 7.91 -12.00 31.29
C GLY A 676 8.06 -11.02 30.12
N GLU A 677 8.44 -11.52 28.95
CA GLU A 677 8.59 -10.76 27.71
C GLU A 677 7.31 -10.82 26.88
N LYS A 678 6.95 -9.68 26.30
CA LYS A 678 5.88 -9.56 25.31
C LYS A 678 6.41 -9.79 23.91
N TYR A 679 5.52 -10.13 22.98
CA TYR A 679 5.83 -10.04 21.56
C TYR A 679 6.01 -8.57 21.16
N ASP A 680 7.11 -8.24 20.50
CA ASP A 680 7.54 -6.86 20.19
C ASP A 680 7.49 -6.53 18.70
N GLN A 681 7.00 -7.47 17.90
CA GLN A 681 6.84 -7.35 16.45
C GLN A 681 5.36 -7.36 16.07
N ASP A 682 5.06 -6.92 14.84
CA ASP A 682 3.71 -6.97 14.29
C ASP A 682 3.50 -8.25 13.48
N ASN A 683 2.24 -8.69 13.38
CA ASN A 683 1.80 -9.80 12.55
C ASN A 683 2.45 -11.17 12.88
N GLY A 684 2.67 -11.45 14.16
CA GLY A 684 3.13 -12.77 14.60
C GLY A 684 2.04 -13.84 14.49
N ARG A 685 2.48 -15.10 14.41
CA ARG A 685 1.65 -16.30 14.48
C ARG A 685 2.19 -17.25 15.53
N LEU A 686 1.31 -17.68 16.43
CA LEU A 686 1.65 -18.72 17.39
C LEU A 686 2.02 -19.98 16.62
N ASP A 687 3.25 -20.46 16.85
CA ASP A 687 3.85 -21.57 16.13
C ASP A 687 3.75 -22.84 16.97
N HIS A 688 4.47 -22.91 18.10
CA HIS A 688 4.43 -24.07 18.99
C HIS A 688 4.21 -23.65 20.46
N ILE A 689 3.62 -24.55 21.25
CA ILE A 689 3.70 -24.52 22.72
C ILE A 689 4.23 -25.87 23.19
N THR A 690 5.28 -25.86 23.99
CA THR A 690 5.77 -27.04 24.71
C THR A 690 5.39 -26.90 26.18
N LEU A 691 4.74 -27.91 26.75
CA LEU A 691 4.16 -27.89 28.10
C LEU A 691 4.54 -29.15 28.87
N TYR A 692 5.00 -28.99 30.11
CA TYR A 692 5.19 -30.08 31.07
C TYR A 692 4.05 -30.12 32.10
N ALA A 693 3.50 -31.32 32.32
CA ALA A 693 2.47 -31.55 33.33
C ALA A 693 2.75 -32.84 34.13
N LYS A 694 2.51 -32.84 35.45
CA LYS A 694 2.71 -34.05 36.28
C LYS A 694 1.62 -35.10 36.06
N GLU A 695 0.41 -34.64 35.79
CA GLU A 695 -0.78 -35.46 35.62
C GLU A 695 -1.50 -35.08 34.32
N LYS A 696 -2.33 -35.98 33.80
CA LYS A 696 -3.17 -35.70 32.64
C LYS A 696 -4.26 -34.68 33.00
N GLY A 697 -4.55 -33.74 32.12
CA GLY A 697 -5.58 -32.72 32.37
C GLY A 697 -5.87 -31.82 31.18
N SER A 698 -6.45 -30.67 31.48
CA SER A 698 -6.77 -29.61 30.52
C SER A 698 -6.52 -28.24 31.12
N THR A 699 -6.11 -27.27 30.30
CA THR A 699 -5.87 -25.87 30.67
C THR A 699 -6.41 -24.93 29.57
N SER A 700 -6.41 -23.62 29.85
CA SER A 700 -6.71 -22.58 28.88
C SER A 700 -5.46 -21.74 28.58
N ILE A 701 -5.32 -21.34 27.31
CA ILE A 701 -4.34 -20.37 26.83
C ILE A 701 -5.07 -19.06 26.59
N TYR A 702 -4.44 -17.94 26.95
CA TYR A 702 -4.92 -16.60 26.69
C TYR A 702 -3.86 -15.83 25.92
N ILE A 703 -4.25 -15.14 24.85
CA ILE A 703 -3.35 -14.27 24.08
C ILE A 703 -3.91 -12.86 24.14
N GLY A 704 -3.18 -11.93 24.75
CA GLY A 704 -3.65 -10.56 24.96
C GLY A 704 -2.61 -9.67 25.65
N LYS A 705 -3.02 -8.46 26.03
CA LYS A 705 -2.12 -7.41 26.52
C LYS A 705 -2.24 -7.21 28.02
N LEU A 706 -1.19 -6.68 28.63
CA LEU A 706 -1.26 -6.11 29.97
C LEU A 706 -1.45 -4.59 29.86
N ASP A 707 -2.45 -4.05 30.53
CA ASP A 707 -2.65 -2.60 30.65
C ASP A 707 -1.62 -1.96 31.60
N GLN A 708 -1.71 -0.64 31.80
CA GLN A 708 -0.84 0.10 32.73
C GLN A 708 -0.95 -0.35 34.20
N ASN A 709 -1.99 -1.12 34.57
CA ASN A 709 -2.21 -1.67 35.90
C ASN A 709 -1.83 -3.17 35.99
N ASN A 710 -1.18 -3.70 34.95
CA ASN A 710 -0.88 -5.13 34.77
C ASN A 710 -2.13 -6.03 34.84
N LEU A 711 -3.28 -5.55 34.37
CA LEU A 711 -4.49 -6.35 34.14
C LEU A 711 -4.49 -6.89 32.71
N LEU A 712 -4.91 -8.14 32.53
CA LEU A 712 -5.07 -8.75 31.21
C LEU A 712 -6.28 -8.16 30.49
N VAL A 713 -6.04 -7.55 29.32
CA VAL A 713 -7.04 -6.90 28.47
C VAL A 713 -6.93 -7.40 27.02
N ASP A 714 -7.98 -7.18 26.23
CA ASP A 714 -8.03 -7.46 24.78
C ASP A 714 -7.59 -8.89 24.40
N TYR A 715 -7.97 -9.87 25.21
CA TYR A 715 -7.47 -11.24 25.06
C TYR A 715 -8.43 -12.17 24.33
N LYS A 716 -7.86 -13.19 23.69
CA LYS A 716 -8.57 -14.38 23.18
C LYS A 716 -8.22 -15.61 24.00
N GLN A 717 -9.19 -16.49 24.21
CA GLN A 717 -9.03 -17.73 24.99
C GLN A 717 -9.14 -18.97 24.11
N TYR A 718 -8.26 -19.95 24.35
CA TYR A 718 -8.21 -21.24 23.68
C TYR A 718 -8.10 -22.37 24.72
N ALA A 719 -8.69 -23.54 24.47
CA ALA A 719 -8.61 -24.69 25.37
C ALA A 719 -7.54 -25.69 24.90
N LEU A 720 -6.83 -26.30 25.85
CA LEU A 720 -5.74 -27.23 25.60
C LEU A 720 -5.85 -28.47 26.49
N ASN A 721 -5.82 -29.66 25.88
CA ASN A 721 -5.82 -30.94 26.58
C ASN A 721 -4.41 -31.53 26.55
N TYR A 722 -3.88 -31.97 27.70
CA TYR A 722 -2.52 -32.47 27.83
C TYR A 722 -2.45 -33.80 28.59
N SER A 723 -1.42 -34.59 28.30
CA SER A 723 -1.06 -35.81 29.00
C SER A 723 -0.04 -35.54 30.12
N ALA A 724 0.15 -36.49 31.03
CA ALA A 724 1.26 -36.44 31.98
C ALA A 724 2.60 -36.55 31.22
N GLY A 725 3.58 -35.73 31.62
CA GLY A 725 4.87 -35.59 30.96
C GLY A 725 4.96 -34.36 30.06
N TYR A 726 5.85 -34.44 29.07
CA TYR A 726 6.05 -33.39 28.06
C TYR A 726 5.02 -33.49 26.95
N ASN A 727 4.47 -32.35 26.56
CA ASN A 727 3.49 -32.20 25.50
C ASN A 727 3.97 -31.11 24.55
N GLU A 728 3.72 -31.31 23.26
CA GLU A 728 4.05 -30.36 22.21
C GLU A 728 2.81 -30.13 21.35
N PHE A 729 2.52 -28.87 21.06
CA PHE A 729 1.32 -28.45 20.34
C PHE A 729 1.71 -27.52 19.20
N ASP A 730 1.33 -27.89 17.98
CA ASP A 730 1.49 -27.08 16.76
C ASP A 730 0.23 -26.24 16.52
N PHE A 731 0.43 -24.93 16.42
CA PHE A 731 -0.60 -23.93 16.19
C PHE A 731 -0.45 -23.19 14.85
N LEU A 732 0.59 -23.49 14.06
CA LEU A 732 0.91 -22.72 12.86
C LEU A 732 -0.22 -22.81 11.83
N SER A 733 -0.80 -24.00 11.66
CA SER A 733 -1.96 -24.24 10.79
C SER A 733 -3.25 -23.55 11.26
N GLN A 734 -3.32 -23.15 12.53
CA GLN A 734 -4.49 -22.52 13.12
C GLN A 734 -4.51 -20.99 12.94
N ASP A 735 -3.44 -20.41 12.38
CA ASP A 735 -3.36 -19.00 11.99
C ASP A 735 -3.68 -18.04 13.16
N ILE A 736 -3.23 -18.40 14.37
CA ILE A 736 -3.54 -17.66 15.60
C ILE A 736 -2.62 -16.43 15.68
N PRO A 737 -3.16 -15.20 15.63
CA PRO A 737 -2.36 -13.99 15.64
C PRO A 737 -1.79 -13.70 17.04
N VAL A 738 -0.52 -13.30 17.07
CA VAL A 738 0.16 -12.72 18.24
C VAL A 738 0.71 -11.37 17.77
N ASN A 739 0.17 -10.27 18.28
CA ASN A 739 0.49 -8.93 17.81
C ASN A 739 1.42 -8.20 18.76
N ASN A 740 1.96 -7.06 18.32
CA ASN A 740 2.84 -6.24 19.15
C ASN A 740 2.14 -5.86 20.47
N GLY A 741 2.81 -6.21 21.56
CA GLY A 741 2.35 -6.03 22.93
C GLY A 741 1.64 -7.24 23.55
N ASP A 742 1.33 -8.27 22.76
CA ASP A 742 0.66 -9.47 23.26
C ASP A 742 1.62 -10.38 24.04
N TYR A 743 1.06 -11.07 25.05
CA TYR A 743 1.67 -12.17 25.78
C TYR A 743 0.85 -13.44 25.57
N VAL A 744 1.47 -14.61 25.73
CA VAL A 744 0.77 -15.89 25.77
C VAL A 744 0.74 -16.40 27.21
N PHE A 745 -0.44 -16.32 27.85
CA PHE A 745 -0.67 -16.78 29.20
C PHE A 745 -1.26 -18.18 29.20
N ILE A 746 -0.91 -19.01 30.18
CA ILE A 746 -1.55 -20.30 30.42
C ILE A 746 -2.12 -20.33 31.84
N ASP A 747 -3.30 -20.92 32.00
CA ASP A 747 -3.86 -21.25 33.31
C ASP A 747 -3.05 -22.37 33.96
N CYS A 748 -2.23 -22.00 34.94
CA CYS A 748 -1.39 -22.91 35.69
C CYS A 748 -1.96 -23.27 37.05
N SER A 749 -3.26 -23.06 37.33
CA SER A 749 -3.89 -23.50 38.59
C SER A 749 -3.67 -24.99 38.87
N ASN A 750 -3.66 -25.83 37.82
CA ASN A 750 -3.42 -27.28 37.93
C ASN A 750 -1.98 -27.72 37.55
N LEU A 751 -1.19 -26.81 36.96
CA LEU A 751 0.17 -27.10 36.48
C LEU A 751 1.24 -26.68 37.50
N GLY A 752 0.95 -25.63 38.28
CA GLY A 752 1.89 -24.98 39.20
C GLY A 752 3.04 -24.25 38.47
N VAL A 753 4.02 -23.82 39.26
CA VAL A 753 5.30 -23.28 38.80
C VAL A 753 6.45 -23.98 39.52
N TYR A 754 7.70 -23.76 39.09
CA TYR A 754 8.87 -24.47 39.62
C TYR A 754 9.93 -23.48 40.11
N GLN A 755 10.71 -23.91 41.10
CA GLN A 755 11.79 -23.11 41.67
C GLN A 755 13.05 -23.24 40.78
N PRO A 756 13.63 -22.14 40.28
CA PRO A 756 14.89 -22.18 39.57
C PRO A 756 16.05 -22.60 40.48
N ASP A 757 17.01 -23.34 39.93
CA ASP A 757 18.25 -23.74 40.58
C ASP A 757 19.41 -23.83 39.57
N SER A 758 20.58 -24.32 39.99
CA SER A 758 21.75 -24.43 39.11
C SER A 758 21.58 -25.42 37.95
N SER A 759 20.67 -26.39 38.07
CA SER A 759 20.36 -27.37 37.02
C SER A 759 19.16 -26.94 36.17
N HIS A 760 18.36 -25.99 36.64
CA HIS A 760 17.19 -25.44 35.97
C HIS A 760 17.25 -23.89 36.01
N PRO A 761 18.12 -23.27 35.21
CA PRO A 761 18.32 -21.82 35.25
C PRO A 761 17.10 -21.08 34.68
N LEU A 762 16.75 -19.96 35.31
CA LEU A 762 15.76 -19.01 34.79
C LEU A 762 16.40 -18.18 33.66
N ALA A 763 15.96 -18.40 32.42
CA ALA A 763 16.45 -17.63 31.27
C ALA A 763 15.83 -16.23 31.25
N ASN A 764 14.51 -16.15 31.46
CA ASN A 764 13.72 -14.93 31.42
C ASN A 764 12.81 -14.86 32.65
N THR A 765 12.51 -13.65 33.14
CA THR A 765 11.56 -13.45 34.25
C THR A 765 10.20 -14.05 33.91
N THR A 766 9.44 -14.49 34.92
CA THR A 766 8.07 -15.00 34.74
C THR A 766 7.09 -14.04 35.41
N ARG A 767 5.94 -13.83 34.80
CA ARG A 767 4.83 -13.08 35.38
C ARG A 767 3.73 -14.04 35.80
N VAL A 768 3.19 -13.83 36.99
CA VAL A 768 2.12 -14.66 37.54
C VAL A 768 0.98 -13.79 38.03
N GLN A 769 -0.22 -14.36 38.00
CA GLN A 769 -1.43 -13.80 38.56
C GLN A 769 -1.97 -14.80 39.60
N ASP A 770 -2.31 -14.31 40.78
CA ASP A 770 -2.90 -15.11 41.86
C ASP A 770 -4.17 -14.46 42.43
N ALA A 771 -4.72 -15.06 43.48
CA ALA A 771 -5.94 -14.57 44.14
C ALA A 771 -5.70 -13.45 45.17
N HIS A 772 -4.44 -13.12 45.48
CA HIS A 772 -4.07 -12.22 46.57
C HIS A 772 -3.62 -10.85 46.09
N HIS A 773 -3.10 -10.76 44.87
CA HIS A 773 -2.70 -9.50 44.24
C HIS A 773 -3.87 -8.90 43.47
N ILE A 774 -4.71 -8.13 44.18
CA ILE A 774 -5.92 -7.51 43.63
C ILE A 774 -5.82 -5.99 43.72
N ILE A 775 -6.10 -5.29 42.62
CA ILE A 775 -6.32 -3.84 42.62
C ILE A 775 -7.82 -3.59 42.85
N GLN A 776 -8.16 -2.63 43.72
CA GLN A 776 -9.54 -2.22 44.01
C GLN A 776 -9.73 -0.73 43.73
N GLY A 777 -10.80 -0.36 43.01
CA GLY A 777 -11.07 1.02 42.63
C GLY A 777 -11.92 1.13 41.36
N GLN A 778 -11.69 2.18 40.54
CA GLN A 778 -12.39 2.40 39.27
C GLN A 778 -12.15 1.26 38.25
N TYR A 779 -11.02 0.57 38.38
CA TYR A 779 -10.72 -0.71 37.75
C TYR A 779 -10.43 -1.73 38.88
N SER A 780 -11.01 -2.92 38.82
CA SER A 780 -10.82 -3.97 39.83
C SER A 780 -10.48 -5.30 39.17
N GLY A 781 -9.47 -6.01 39.68
CA GLY A 781 -9.06 -7.30 39.13
C GLY A 781 -7.72 -7.81 39.69
N ASN A 782 -7.43 -9.08 39.40
CA ASN A 782 -6.16 -9.71 39.80
C ASN A 782 -5.04 -9.18 38.90
N THR A 783 -4.03 -8.57 39.50
CA THR A 783 -2.91 -7.95 38.77
C THR A 783 -1.76 -8.94 38.61
N PHE A 784 -1.06 -8.87 37.48
CA PHE A 784 0.16 -9.64 37.26
C PHE A 784 1.36 -8.98 37.96
N TYR A 785 2.19 -9.81 38.59
CA TYR A 785 3.47 -9.39 39.15
C TYR A 785 4.60 -10.31 38.67
N SER A 786 5.81 -9.78 38.61
CA SER A 786 6.99 -10.55 38.22
C SER A 786 7.52 -11.38 39.38
N GLY A 787 8.01 -12.57 39.10
CA GLY A 787 8.69 -13.41 40.07
C GLY A 787 9.70 -14.37 39.44
N ASP A 788 10.64 -14.83 40.26
CA ASP A 788 11.71 -15.74 39.87
C ASP A 788 11.24 -17.20 39.91
N PHE A 789 10.34 -17.54 38.99
CA PHE A 789 9.75 -18.86 38.85
C PHE A 789 9.96 -19.41 37.45
N LEU A 790 10.10 -20.72 37.31
CA LEU A 790 10.05 -21.39 36.01
C LEU A 790 8.59 -21.70 35.66
N ALA A 791 8.12 -21.18 34.53
CA ALA A 791 6.85 -21.57 33.94
C ALA A 791 6.91 -23.04 33.47
N PRO A 792 5.82 -23.81 33.56
CA PRO A 792 5.78 -25.19 33.06
C PRO A 792 5.74 -25.30 31.54
N PHE A 793 5.88 -24.19 30.81
CA PHE A 793 5.76 -24.13 29.37
C PHE A 793 6.72 -23.12 28.74
N GLU A 794 6.98 -23.31 27.46
CA GLU A 794 7.59 -22.35 26.54
C GLU A 794 6.74 -22.29 25.27
N TYR A 795 6.81 -21.19 24.53
CA TYR A 795 6.09 -21.05 23.26
C TYR A 795 6.95 -20.36 22.21
N SER A 796 6.59 -20.54 20.94
CA SER A 796 7.23 -19.85 19.83
C SER A 796 6.25 -19.08 18.97
N VAL A 797 6.75 -17.97 18.41
CA VAL A 797 6.03 -17.13 17.46
C VAL A 797 6.88 -16.99 16.20
N VAL A 798 6.23 -17.11 15.04
CA VAL A 798 6.84 -16.87 13.72
C VAL A 798 6.11 -15.73 13.03
N PRO A 799 6.76 -14.96 12.14
CA PRO A 799 6.05 -13.96 11.36
C PRO A 799 5.01 -14.59 10.42
N ALA A 800 3.90 -13.89 10.20
CA ALA A 800 2.88 -14.33 9.26
C ALA A 800 3.46 -14.44 7.84
N THR A 801 3.09 -15.51 7.15
CA THR A 801 3.41 -15.68 5.72
C THR A 801 2.69 -14.63 4.88
N SER A 802 3.21 -14.35 3.68
CA SER A 802 2.56 -13.46 2.70
C SER A 802 1.10 -13.84 2.42
N ALA A 803 0.77 -15.13 2.41
CA ALA A 803 -0.60 -15.62 2.23
C ALA A 803 -1.52 -15.28 3.44
N GLN A 804 -1.00 -15.40 4.66
CA GLN A 804 -1.75 -15.06 5.88
C GLN A 804 -1.93 -13.56 6.05
N LEU A 805 -0.92 -12.76 5.65
CA LEU A 805 -1.01 -11.30 5.59
C LEU A 805 -2.06 -10.86 4.56
N ALA A 806 -2.03 -11.43 3.35
CA ALA A 806 -3.01 -11.13 2.31
C ALA A 806 -4.46 -11.46 2.75
N LYS A 807 -4.65 -12.59 3.44
CA LYS A 807 -5.95 -12.97 4.02
C LYS A 807 -6.41 -11.99 5.11
N SER A 808 -5.51 -11.55 5.98
CA SER A 808 -5.80 -10.57 7.04
C SER A 808 -6.18 -9.21 6.43
N LEU A 809 -5.39 -8.75 5.45
CA LEU A 809 -5.64 -7.52 4.71
C LEU A 809 -7.00 -7.55 3.98
N ASN A 810 -7.37 -8.67 3.37
CA ASN A 810 -8.67 -8.81 2.70
C ASN A 810 -9.86 -8.68 3.68
N ASN A 811 -9.71 -9.20 4.90
CA ASN A 811 -10.72 -9.03 5.95
C ASN A 811 -10.81 -7.57 6.43
N ASP A 812 -9.67 -6.89 6.56
CA ASP A 812 -9.63 -5.47 6.94
C ASP A 812 -10.24 -4.58 5.85
N ILE A 813 -9.98 -4.88 4.56
CA ILE A 813 -10.61 -4.22 3.41
C ILE A 813 -12.13 -4.42 3.46
N THR A 814 -12.59 -5.64 3.68
CA THR A 814 -14.03 -5.95 3.76
C THR A 814 -14.70 -5.16 4.89
N THR A 815 -14.12 -5.19 6.08
CA THR A 815 -14.60 -4.45 7.26
C THR A 815 -14.61 -2.94 7.02
N THR A 816 -13.57 -2.42 6.37
CA THR A 816 -13.46 -0.99 6.03
C THR A 816 -14.53 -0.59 5.01
N SER A 817 -14.79 -1.41 4.00
CA SER A 817 -15.87 -1.19 3.03
C SER A 817 -17.23 -1.11 3.70
N GLU A 818 -17.54 -2.01 4.65
CA GLU A 818 -18.80 -1.99 5.41
C GLU A 818 -18.95 -0.71 6.26
N LYS A 819 -17.85 -0.23 6.85
CA LYS A 819 -17.84 1.05 7.59
C LYS A 819 -18.06 2.23 6.65
N VAL A 820 -17.42 2.25 5.47
CA VAL A 820 -17.62 3.28 4.45
C VAL A 820 -19.07 3.32 3.99
N ASP A 821 -19.69 2.16 3.74
CA ASP A 821 -21.11 2.09 3.37
C ASP A 821 -22.03 2.59 4.48
N THR A 822 -21.68 2.33 5.74
CA THR A 822 -22.39 2.87 6.90
C THR A 822 -22.27 4.40 6.96
N ILE A 823 -21.09 4.95 6.75
CA ILE A 823 -20.86 6.40 6.71
C ILE A 823 -21.62 7.03 5.54
N LYS A 824 -21.59 6.42 4.34
CA LYS A 824 -22.38 6.88 3.18
C LYS A 824 -23.88 6.94 3.51
N LYS A 825 -24.42 5.93 4.22
CA LYS A 825 -25.82 5.93 4.69
C LYS A 825 -26.08 7.07 5.69
N GLN A 826 -25.17 7.29 6.64
CA GLN A 826 -25.30 8.37 7.63
C GLN A 826 -25.23 9.76 6.97
N VAL A 827 -24.32 9.99 6.02
CA VAL A 827 -24.23 11.25 5.27
C VAL A 827 -25.50 11.51 4.46
N LYS A 828 -26.09 10.49 3.84
CA LYS A 828 -27.40 10.60 3.16
C LYS A 828 -28.54 10.95 4.13
N GLN A 829 -28.49 10.49 5.38
CA GLN A 829 -29.47 10.85 6.41
C GLN A 829 -29.34 12.30 6.91
N VAL A 830 -28.14 12.88 6.91
CA VAL A 830 -27.91 14.30 7.30
C VAL A 830 -28.58 15.29 6.35
N ALA A 831 -28.90 14.88 5.11
CA ALA A 831 -29.65 15.68 4.16
C ALA A 831 -31.17 15.75 4.47
N VAL A 832 -31.68 15.01 5.46
CA VAL A 832 -33.11 14.99 5.82
C VAL A 832 -33.31 15.60 7.22
N LEU A 833 -33.95 16.77 7.28
CA LEU A 833 -34.30 17.46 8.51
C LEU A 833 -35.74 17.15 8.92
N THR A 834 -35.99 16.95 10.20
CA THR A 834 -37.34 16.73 10.74
C THR A 834 -37.83 18.00 11.43
N SER A 835 -39.00 18.51 11.05
CA SER A 835 -39.65 19.63 11.72
C SER A 835 -40.18 19.22 13.11
N PRO A 836 -40.49 20.18 14.00
CA PRO A 836 -41.14 19.88 15.28
C PRO A 836 -42.48 19.15 15.16
N SER A 837 -43.14 19.24 14.00
CA SER A 837 -44.37 18.51 13.70
C SER A 837 -44.15 17.09 13.14
N GLY A 838 -42.90 16.63 13.09
CA GLY A 838 -42.51 15.31 12.55
C GLY A 838 -42.43 15.24 11.03
N LYS A 839 -42.61 16.36 10.30
CA LYS A 839 -42.47 16.37 8.84
C LYS A 839 -41.01 16.37 8.45
N LYS A 840 -40.62 15.49 7.54
CA LYS A 840 -39.26 15.36 7.03
C LYS A 840 -39.07 16.21 5.77
N PHE A 841 -37.93 16.87 5.67
CA PHE A 841 -37.55 17.76 4.57
C PHE A 841 -36.15 17.40 4.09
N ARG A 842 -35.99 17.18 2.78
CA ARG A 842 -34.67 17.05 2.16
C ARG A 842 -34.10 18.41 1.84
N ILE A 843 -32.84 18.61 2.19
CA ILE A 843 -32.06 19.78 1.83
C ILE A 843 -31.29 19.50 0.53
N SER A 844 -31.41 20.40 -0.45
CA SER A 844 -30.71 20.32 -1.73
C SER A 844 -30.10 21.67 -2.11
N VAL A 845 -28.96 21.64 -2.78
CA VAL A 845 -28.29 22.82 -3.34
C VAL A 845 -28.27 22.67 -4.86
N ASP A 846 -28.75 23.67 -5.59
CA ASP A 846 -28.67 23.68 -7.06
C ASP A 846 -27.30 24.16 -7.57
N ASP A 847 -27.06 24.06 -8.88
CA ASP A 847 -25.79 24.45 -9.51
C ASP A 847 -25.47 25.96 -9.38
N ASN A 848 -26.46 26.79 -9.02
CA ASN A 848 -26.25 28.21 -8.74
C ASN A 848 -25.93 28.47 -7.25
N GLY A 849 -25.84 27.42 -6.43
CA GLY A 849 -25.60 27.50 -4.99
C GLY A 849 -26.84 27.81 -4.16
N THR A 850 -28.05 27.71 -4.73
CA THR A 850 -29.30 27.99 -4.00
C THR A 850 -29.69 26.82 -3.12
N LEU A 851 -29.76 27.05 -1.81
CA LEU A 851 -30.27 26.08 -0.84
C LEU A 851 -31.80 26.00 -0.91
N SER A 852 -32.33 24.78 -0.95
CA SER A 852 -33.77 24.50 -0.95
C SER A 852 -34.11 23.39 0.02
N ALA A 853 -35.28 23.48 0.66
CA ALA A 853 -35.84 22.45 1.53
C ALA A 853 -37.15 21.94 0.90
N THR A 854 -37.19 20.66 0.56
CA THR A 854 -38.35 20.02 -0.09
C THR A 854 -38.90 18.95 0.83
N SER A 855 -40.23 18.89 1.03
CA SER A 855 -40.88 17.80 1.78
C SER A 855 -40.47 16.45 1.20
N THR A 856 -40.09 15.48 2.04
CA THR A 856 -39.80 14.12 1.56
C THR A 856 -41.07 13.40 1.13
N ILE A 857 -42.22 13.73 1.75
CA ILE A 857 -43.54 13.24 1.32
C ILE A 857 -43.89 13.89 -0.02
N PRO A 858 -44.04 13.12 -1.12
CA PRO A 858 -44.26 13.67 -2.45
C PRO A 858 -45.73 14.07 -2.67
N SER A 859 -45.94 15.09 -3.51
CA SER A 859 -47.27 15.50 -3.99
C SER A 859 -47.49 15.21 -5.48
N ASN A 860 -46.43 15.20 -6.28
CA ASN A 860 -46.47 14.83 -7.69
C ASN A 860 -45.40 13.77 -7.97
N VAL A 861 -45.85 12.57 -8.32
CA VAL A 861 -45.05 11.37 -8.57
C VAL A 861 -45.23 10.90 -10.00
N GLN A 862 -44.12 10.78 -10.73
CA GLN A 862 -44.10 10.34 -12.13
C GLN A 862 -43.32 9.03 -12.24
N VAL A 863 -44.02 7.95 -12.61
CA VAL A 863 -43.45 6.62 -12.77
C VAL A 863 -43.26 6.33 -14.26
N PHE A 864 -42.03 6.05 -14.68
CA PHE A 864 -41.71 5.71 -16.06
C PHE A 864 -41.17 4.29 -16.11
N GLY A 865 -41.76 3.43 -16.92
CA GLY A 865 -41.20 2.10 -17.10
C GLY A 865 -41.69 1.34 -18.31
N ASN A 866 -41.48 0.03 -18.30
CA ASN A 866 -41.72 -0.83 -19.45
C ASN A 866 -42.88 -1.81 -19.21
N SER A 867 -42.82 -3.01 -19.79
CA SER A 867 -43.84 -4.05 -19.60
C SER A 867 -44.06 -4.40 -18.12
N LEU A 868 -43.04 -4.24 -17.26
CA LEU A 868 -43.15 -4.44 -15.81
C LEU A 868 -43.89 -3.30 -15.10
N THR A 869 -44.19 -2.20 -15.78
CA THR A 869 -44.93 -1.04 -15.25
C THR A 869 -46.32 -0.89 -15.89
N GLY A 870 -46.47 -1.26 -17.16
CA GLY A 870 -47.75 -1.33 -17.87
C GLY A 870 -47.58 -1.78 -19.34
N TYR A 871 -48.42 -2.72 -19.81
CA TYR A 871 -48.22 -3.39 -21.10
C TYR A 871 -49.43 -3.38 -22.07
N TYR A 872 -50.56 -3.98 -21.69
CA TYR A 872 -51.60 -4.36 -22.68
C TYR A 872 -52.27 -3.18 -23.41
N LYS A 873 -52.44 -2.04 -22.74
CA LYS A 873 -52.88 -0.73 -23.24
C LYS A 873 -52.40 0.34 -22.26
N THR A 874 -52.36 1.62 -22.64
CA THR A 874 -52.11 2.72 -21.68
C THR A 874 -53.07 2.61 -20.49
N GLY A 875 -52.53 2.52 -19.28
CA GLY A 875 -53.29 2.33 -18.04
C GLY A 875 -53.60 0.87 -17.65
N SER A 876 -53.18 -0.13 -18.43
CA SER A 876 -53.30 -1.57 -18.12
C SER A 876 -52.34 -2.01 -17.02
N PRO A 877 -52.62 -3.15 -16.33
CA PRO A 877 -51.68 -3.73 -15.38
C PRO A 877 -50.33 -4.03 -16.02
N ALA A 878 -49.31 -4.13 -15.17
CA ALA A 878 -48.02 -4.68 -15.55
C ALA A 878 -48.15 -6.12 -16.08
N LEU A 879 -47.31 -6.51 -17.04
CA LEU A 879 -47.35 -7.83 -17.66
C LEU A 879 -47.05 -8.92 -16.61
N GLY A 880 -47.92 -9.91 -16.47
CA GLY A 880 -47.81 -10.97 -15.47
C GLY A 880 -48.60 -10.73 -14.17
N ALA A 881 -49.15 -9.53 -13.96
CA ALA A 881 -50.11 -9.29 -12.88
C ALA A 881 -51.51 -9.78 -13.31
N THR A 882 -52.28 -10.35 -12.37
CA THR A 882 -53.62 -10.86 -12.67
C THR A 882 -54.67 -9.77 -12.86
N ASP A 883 -54.43 -8.56 -12.36
CA ASP A 883 -55.32 -7.40 -12.48
C ASP A 883 -54.61 -6.10 -12.06
N PRO A 884 -55.22 -4.91 -12.28
CA PRO A 884 -54.60 -3.61 -11.96
C PRO A 884 -54.32 -3.37 -10.49
N ASN A 885 -54.85 -4.19 -9.56
CA ASN A 885 -54.65 -4.01 -8.12
C ASN A 885 -53.53 -4.89 -7.55
N HIS A 886 -52.95 -5.77 -8.37
CA HIS A 886 -51.91 -6.70 -7.94
C HIS A 886 -50.56 -6.48 -8.64
N ASP A 887 -50.37 -5.33 -9.29
CA ASP A 887 -49.06 -4.90 -9.78
C ASP A 887 -48.32 -4.01 -8.75
N TRP A 888 -47.02 -3.79 -8.96
CA TRP A 888 -46.20 -3.04 -8.01
C TRP A 888 -46.58 -1.55 -7.97
N PHE A 889 -47.03 -1.02 -9.11
CA PHE A 889 -47.43 0.39 -9.24
C PHE A 889 -48.66 0.67 -8.36
N HIS A 890 -49.63 -0.24 -8.31
CA HIS A 890 -50.80 -0.12 -7.45
C HIS A 890 -50.41 -0.05 -5.97
N TYR A 891 -49.66 -1.04 -5.48
CA TYR A 891 -49.23 -1.08 -4.08
C TYR A 891 -48.44 0.17 -3.68
N PHE A 892 -47.52 0.62 -4.56
CA PHE A 892 -46.76 1.85 -4.34
C PHE A 892 -47.67 3.10 -4.36
N SER A 893 -48.61 3.19 -5.30
CA SER A 893 -49.55 4.30 -5.41
C SER A 893 -50.48 4.40 -4.19
N GLU A 894 -50.98 3.27 -3.70
CA GLU A 894 -51.76 3.21 -2.46
C GLU A 894 -50.93 3.65 -1.27
N TYR A 895 -49.68 3.17 -1.13
CA TYR A 895 -48.78 3.60 -0.06
C TYR A 895 -48.59 5.13 -0.04
N VAL A 896 -48.28 5.72 -1.19
CA VAL A 896 -48.11 7.18 -1.31
C VAL A 896 -49.40 7.93 -0.99
N LYS A 897 -50.55 7.49 -1.50
CA LYS A 897 -51.85 8.14 -1.27
C LYS A 897 -52.36 7.99 0.15
N ASN A 898 -51.99 6.91 0.85
CA ASN A 898 -52.30 6.74 2.26
C ASN A 898 -51.54 7.76 3.14
N ILE A 899 -50.33 8.14 2.74
CA ILE A 899 -49.52 9.17 3.44
C ILE A 899 -49.96 10.57 3.02
N ASN A 900 -50.19 10.79 1.73
CA ASN A 900 -50.65 12.05 1.17
C ASN A 900 -51.85 11.82 0.24
N PRO A 901 -53.09 11.94 0.76
CA PRO A 901 -54.31 11.70 -0.01
C PRO A 901 -54.48 12.59 -1.25
N SER A 902 -53.80 13.74 -1.28
CA SER A 902 -53.81 14.68 -2.42
C SER A 902 -52.70 14.41 -3.43
N ALA A 903 -51.87 13.38 -3.24
CA ALA A 903 -50.78 13.07 -4.16
C ALA A 903 -51.30 12.60 -5.53
N VAL A 904 -50.73 13.18 -6.58
CA VAL A 904 -50.90 12.71 -7.96
C VAL A 904 -49.79 11.70 -8.25
N VAL A 905 -50.18 10.50 -8.68
CA VAL A 905 -49.27 9.39 -8.97
C VAL A 905 -49.66 8.80 -10.32
N ASP A 906 -48.83 9.07 -11.34
CA ASP A 906 -49.09 8.66 -12.72
C ASP A 906 -48.00 7.69 -13.20
N ARG A 907 -48.38 6.74 -14.06
CA ARG A 907 -47.45 5.83 -14.75
C ARG A 907 -47.45 6.06 -16.26
N HIS A 908 -46.27 5.92 -16.84
CA HIS A 908 -46.00 6.13 -18.26
C HIS A 908 -45.15 4.99 -18.82
N THR A 909 -45.51 4.54 -20.02
CA THR A 909 -44.75 3.50 -20.72
C THR A 909 -43.67 4.14 -21.60
N VAL A 910 -42.42 3.78 -21.35
CA VAL A 910 -41.23 4.31 -22.03
C VAL A 910 -40.38 3.23 -22.70
N ALA A 911 -40.93 2.02 -22.89
CA ALA A 911 -40.24 0.89 -23.53
C ALA A 911 -39.49 1.23 -24.84
N PRO A 912 -39.99 2.12 -25.73
CA PRO A 912 -39.23 2.49 -26.92
C PRO A 912 -37.85 3.11 -26.62
N TRP A 913 -37.70 3.82 -25.48
CA TRP A 913 -36.44 4.46 -25.09
C TRP A 913 -35.33 3.43 -24.84
N GLU A 914 -35.65 2.33 -24.16
CA GLU A 914 -34.67 1.27 -23.86
C GLU A 914 -34.42 0.33 -25.06
N GLN A 915 -35.42 0.10 -25.92
CA GLN A 915 -35.32 -0.79 -27.09
C GLN A 915 -34.41 -0.24 -28.20
N ASN A 916 -34.32 1.08 -28.34
CA ASN A 916 -33.53 1.73 -29.39
C ASN A 916 -32.13 2.11 -28.90
N ALA A 917 -31.12 1.87 -29.73
CA ALA A 917 -29.73 2.28 -29.47
C ALA A 917 -29.43 3.73 -29.89
N THR A 918 -30.34 4.37 -30.62
CA THR A 918 -30.18 5.74 -31.15
C THR A 918 -31.47 6.55 -30.97
N GLY A 919 -31.35 7.87 -30.90
CA GLY A 919 -32.50 8.79 -30.78
C GLY A 919 -33.14 8.83 -29.39
N ARG A 920 -32.45 8.36 -28.34
CA ARG A 920 -32.93 8.37 -26.95
C ARG A 920 -33.20 9.77 -26.40
N ASP A 921 -32.55 10.79 -26.94
CA ASP A 921 -32.80 12.20 -26.67
C ASP A 921 -34.18 12.66 -27.18
N VAL A 922 -34.52 12.32 -28.43
CA VAL A 922 -35.84 12.59 -29.01
C VAL A 922 -36.92 11.83 -28.25
N GLN A 923 -36.63 10.58 -27.87
CA GLN A 923 -37.54 9.77 -27.07
C GLN A 923 -37.70 10.32 -25.64
N PHE A 924 -36.66 10.90 -25.05
CA PHE A 924 -36.80 11.62 -23.78
C PHE A 924 -37.80 12.78 -23.92
N ASP A 925 -37.63 13.62 -24.94
CA ASP A 925 -38.50 14.78 -25.19
C ASP A 925 -39.96 14.38 -25.46
N GLN A 926 -40.20 13.19 -26.02
CA GLN A 926 -41.55 12.70 -26.34
C GLN A 926 -42.20 11.91 -25.21
N LEU A 927 -41.44 11.08 -24.48
CA LEU A 927 -41.97 10.07 -23.58
C LEU A 927 -41.83 10.44 -22.10
N PHE A 928 -40.85 11.27 -21.74
CA PHE A 928 -40.56 11.64 -20.35
C PHE A 928 -40.95 13.09 -20.08
N LYS A 929 -40.35 14.02 -20.85
CA LYS A 929 -40.45 15.46 -20.63
C LYS A 929 -41.87 16.03 -20.53
N PRO A 930 -42.88 15.56 -21.30
CA PRO A 930 -44.24 16.12 -21.22
C PRO A 930 -44.92 15.91 -19.86
N TYR A 931 -44.44 14.95 -19.06
CA TYR A 931 -45.01 14.61 -17.76
C TYR A 931 -44.16 15.12 -16.60
N LEU A 932 -42.99 15.69 -16.89
CA LEU A 932 -42.09 16.27 -15.91
C LEU A 932 -42.33 17.79 -15.80
N SER A 933 -42.24 18.31 -14.58
CA SER A 933 -42.34 19.74 -14.30
C SER A 933 -41.43 20.12 -13.13
N GLN A 934 -41.25 21.41 -12.89
CA GLN A 934 -40.51 21.90 -11.72
C GLN A 934 -41.14 21.47 -10.38
N ASP A 935 -42.44 21.15 -10.38
CA ASP A 935 -43.19 20.70 -9.20
C ASP A 935 -43.17 19.17 -9.02
N THR A 936 -42.56 18.43 -9.95
CA THR A 936 -42.42 16.97 -9.80
C THR A 936 -41.46 16.67 -8.64
N ASN A 937 -41.94 15.94 -7.62
CA ASN A 937 -41.17 15.68 -6.40
C ASN A 937 -40.49 14.32 -6.40
N LEU A 938 -41.04 13.36 -7.14
CA LEU A 938 -40.57 12.00 -7.16
C LEU A 938 -40.69 11.44 -8.58
N VAL A 939 -39.59 10.88 -9.07
CA VAL A 939 -39.51 10.15 -10.33
C VAL A 939 -39.09 8.73 -10.01
N VAL A 940 -39.87 7.76 -10.47
CA VAL A 940 -39.53 6.34 -10.36
C VAL A 940 -39.25 5.82 -11.76
N LEU A 941 -38.05 5.30 -11.99
CA LEU A 941 -37.59 4.76 -13.26
C LEU A 941 -37.54 3.24 -13.15
N GLN A 942 -38.29 2.54 -13.97
CA GLN A 942 -38.28 1.09 -14.09
C GLN A 942 -37.95 0.75 -15.55
N VAL A 943 -36.66 0.88 -15.88
CA VAL A 943 -36.13 0.72 -17.25
C VAL A 943 -34.84 -0.11 -17.21
N GLY A 944 -34.43 -0.63 -18.36
CA GLY A 944 -33.23 -1.45 -18.52
C GLY A 944 -33.54 -2.89 -18.94
N ASP A 945 -34.75 -3.40 -18.70
CA ASP A 945 -35.09 -4.79 -19.01
C ASP A 945 -35.17 -5.07 -20.52
N ASN A 946 -35.51 -4.07 -21.34
CA ASN A 946 -35.51 -4.22 -22.80
C ASN A 946 -34.20 -3.75 -23.45
N VAL A 947 -33.16 -3.48 -22.67
CA VAL A 947 -31.80 -3.39 -23.19
C VAL A 947 -31.31 -4.83 -23.32
N ASN A 948 -31.53 -5.41 -24.49
CA ASN A 948 -31.32 -6.84 -24.76
C ASN A 948 -30.61 -7.11 -26.10
N ARG A 949 -30.06 -6.05 -26.72
CA ARG A 949 -29.23 -6.11 -27.93
C ARG A 949 -27.89 -5.40 -27.69
N ASP A 950 -26.83 -5.91 -28.30
CA ASP A 950 -25.45 -5.40 -28.11
C ASP A 950 -25.32 -3.89 -28.38
N ASP A 951 -25.99 -3.37 -29.41
CA ASP A 951 -25.96 -1.94 -29.73
C ASP A 951 -26.69 -1.07 -28.68
N SER A 952 -27.82 -1.54 -28.15
CA SER A 952 -28.56 -0.86 -27.09
C SER A 952 -27.84 -0.88 -25.74
N HIS A 953 -27.05 -1.93 -25.50
CA HIS A 953 -26.17 -2.10 -24.33
C HIS A 953 -24.94 -1.20 -24.43
N ALA A 954 -24.29 -1.16 -25.59
CA ALA A 954 -23.06 -0.39 -25.82
C ALA A 954 -23.21 1.11 -25.49
N THR A 955 -24.40 1.69 -25.67
CA THR A 955 -24.66 3.10 -25.36
C THR A 955 -25.30 3.32 -23.99
N PHE A 956 -25.83 2.27 -23.35
CA PHE A 956 -26.66 2.37 -22.15
C PHE A 956 -26.00 3.12 -21.00
N LYS A 957 -24.70 2.92 -20.75
CA LYS A 957 -23.96 3.62 -19.69
C LYS A 957 -24.06 5.14 -19.82
N ASN A 958 -23.91 5.66 -21.04
CA ASN A 958 -23.99 7.09 -21.29
C ASN A 958 -25.46 7.55 -21.30
N ASP A 959 -26.35 6.74 -21.85
CA ASP A 959 -27.75 7.11 -22.00
C ASP A 959 -28.51 7.15 -20.67
N VAL A 960 -28.22 6.24 -19.74
CA VAL A 960 -28.80 6.28 -18.39
C VAL A 960 -28.26 7.48 -17.59
N MET A 961 -27.00 7.84 -17.79
CA MET A 961 -26.41 9.04 -17.19
C MET A 961 -27.10 10.32 -17.72
N ASP A 962 -27.34 10.38 -19.04
CA ASP A 962 -28.04 11.51 -19.68
C ASP A 962 -29.53 11.56 -19.30
N LEU A 963 -30.18 10.41 -19.12
CA LEU A 963 -31.56 10.34 -18.61
C LEU A 963 -31.68 11.01 -17.24
N PHE A 964 -30.83 10.66 -16.28
CA PHE A 964 -30.86 11.27 -14.95
C PHE A 964 -30.59 12.78 -15.02
N LYS A 965 -29.60 13.18 -15.83
CA LYS A 965 -29.27 14.57 -16.08
C LYS A 965 -30.50 15.36 -16.56
N ARG A 966 -31.16 14.89 -17.61
CA ARG A 966 -32.32 15.58 -18.21
C ARG A 966 -33.54 15.60 -17.30
N VAL A 967 -33.77 14.53 -16.53
CA VAL A 967 -34.81 14.53 -15.47
C VAL A 967 -34.54 15.66 -14.49
N LYS A 968 -33.29 15.83 -14.02
CA LYS A 968 -32.92 16.92 -13.11
C LYS A 968 -32.98 18.30 -13.74
N GLU A 969 -32.70 18.44 -15.03
CA GLU A 969 -32.85 19.71 -15.75
C GLU A 969 -34.31 20.18 -15.79
N VAL A 970 -35.27 19.27 -15.97
CA VAL A 970 -36.70 19.60 -16.01
C VAL A 970 -37.32 19.67 -14.60
N SER A 971 -36.88 18.77 -13.71
CA SER A 971 -37.42 18.58 -12.37
C SER A 971 -36.28 18.58 -11.33
N PRO A 972 -35.67 19.75 -11.03
CA PRO A 972 -34.46 19.84 -10.22
C PRO A 972 -34.62 19.33 -8.79
N LYS A 973 -35.85 19.42 -8.24
CA LYS A 973 -36.19 18.97 -6.88
C LYS A 973 -36.61 17.50 -6.79
N ALA A 974 -36.75 16.80 -7.92
CA ALA A 974 -37.26 15.44 -7.91
C ALA A 974 -36.26 14.46 -7.28
N LYS A 975 -36.73 13.59 -6.38
CA LYS A 975 -35.97 12.38 -6.01
C LYS A 975 -36.10 11.36 -7.12
N ILE A 976 -35.02 10.67 -7.46
CA ILE A 976 -35.05 9.61 -8.48
C ILE A 976 -34.85 8.26 -7.78
N TYR A 977 -35.80 7.35 -7.95
CA TYR A 977 -35.63 5.95 -7.58
C TYR A 977 -35.57 5.12 -8.85
N PHE A 978 -34.56 4.27 -8.98
CA PHE A 978 -34.40 3.38 -10.12
C PHE A 978 -34.67 1.95 -9.66
N VAL A 979 -35.75 1.36 -10.15
CA VAL A 979 -36.21 0.00 -9.83
C VAL A 979 -35.80 -0.92 -10.98
N GLY A 980 -34.77 -1.73 -10.79
CA GLY A 980 -34.24 -2.59 -11.86
C GLY A 980 -33.09 -3.49 -11.40
N ILE A 981 -32.63 -4.44 -12.19
CA ILE A 981 -33.12 -4.85 -13.51
C ILE A 981 -33.58 -6.31 -13.37
N TRP A 982 -34.83 -6.62 -13.73
CA TRP A 982 -35.38 -7.97 -13.63
C TRP A 982 -34.74 -8.90 -14.66
N PHE A 983 -34.65 -8.46 -15.92
CA PHE A 983 -33.98 -9.16 -17.02
C PHE A 983 -32.56 -8.62 -17.24
N CYS A 984 -31.68 -8.79 -16.24
CA CYS A 984 -30.30 -8.30 -16.33
C CYS A 984 -29.42 -9.26 -17.16
N ASN A 985 -29.24 -8.96 -18.45
CA ASN A 985 -28.39 -9.76 -19.35
C ASN A 985 -26.89 -9.43 -19.22
N TRP A 986 -26.56 -8.22 -18.77
CA TRP A 986 -25.18 -7.74 -18.64
C TRP A 986 -24.91 -7.16 -17.24
N PRO A 987 -23.94 -7.70 -16.48
CA PRO A 987 -23.67 -7.25 -15.10
C PRO A 987 -23.30 -5.76 -14.97
N ASP A 988 -22.61 -5.20 -15.97
CA ASP A 988 -22.14 -3.80 -15.97
C ASP A 988 -23.26 -2.76 -16.11
N MET A 989 -24.47 -3.17 -16.51
CA MET A 989 -25.64 -2.30 -16.53
C MET A 989 -26.01 -1.83 -15.12
N ILE A 990 -25.92 -2.71 -14.12
CA ILE A 990 -26.21 -2.36 -12.73
C ILE A 990 -25.23 -1.28 -12.25
N ASP A 991 -23.95 -1.43 -12.57
CA ASP A 991 -22.92 -0.46 -12.17
C ASP A 991 -23.10 0.88 -12.89
N SER A 992 -23.54 0.85 -14.15
CA SER A 992 -23.89 2.06 -14.90
C SER A 992 -25.05 2.83 -14.25
N VAL A 993 -26.09 2.13 -13.79
CA VAL A 993 -27.23 2.74 -13.08
C VAL A 993 -26.79 3.29 -11.72
N LYS A 994 -25.99 2.54 -10.96
CA LYS A 994 -25.44 3.00 -9.68
C LYS A 994 -24.62 4.28 -9.85
N ALA A 995 -23.77 4.35 -10.88
CA ALA A 995 -22.99 5.55 -11.17
C ALA A 995 -23.88 6.78 -11.47
N ALA A 996 -24.98 6.60 -12.21
CA ALA A 996 -25.95 7.67 -12.45
C ALA A 996 -26.69 8.08 -11.17
N CYS A 997 -27.07 7.11 -10.33
CA CYS A 997 -27.67 7.36 -9.02
C CYS A 997 -26.73 8.14 -8.10
N ASP A 998 -25.46 7.75 -7.98
CA ASP A 998 -24.51 8.44 -7.13
C ASP A 998 -24.25 9.88 -7.59
N LYS A 999 -24.22 10.12 -8.92
CA LYS A 999 -24.02 11.46 -9.47
C LYS A 999 -25.22 12.39 -9.27
N TYR A 1000 -26.44 11.89 -9.41
CA TYR A 1000 -27.67 12.72 -9.46
C TYR A 1000 -28.58 12.54 -8.24
N ASP A 1001 -28.04 12.09 -7.10
CA ASP A 1001 -28.79 11.81 -5.87
C ASP A 1001 -29.98 10.84 -6.11
N GLY A 1002 -29.75 9.83 -6.93
CA GLY A 1002 -30.68 8.72 -7.14
C GLY A 1002 -30.53 7.62 -6.10
N THR A 1003 -31.49 6.69 -6.08
CA THR A 1003 -31.41 5.45 -5.29
C THR A 1003 -31.71 4.26 -6.19
N PHE A 1004 -30.73 3.37 -6.33
CA PHE A 1004 -30.89 2.13 -7.06
C PHE A 1004 -31.49 1.05 -6.17
N ILE A 1005 -32.54 0.40 -6.65
CA ILE A 1005 -33.26 -0.68 -5.98
C ILE A 1005 -33.15 -1.93 -6.85
N SER A 1006 -32.26 -2.82 -6.43
CA SER A 1006 -32.06 -4.10 -7.12
C SER A 1006 -33.31 -4.96 -7.03
N ILE A 1007 -33.74 -5.54 -8.15
CA ILE A 1007 -34.80 -6.55 -8.22
C ILE A 1007 -34.35 -7.84 -8.94
N THR A 1008 -33.09 -7.92 -9.37
CA THR A 1008 -32.56 -9.02 -10.20
C THR A 1008 -32.61 -10.38 -9.50
N ASP A 1009 -32.38 -10.42 -8.20
CA ASP A 1009 -32.43 -11.66 -7.42
C ASP A 1009 -33.87 -12.17 -7.22
N LEU A 1010 -34.88 -11.30 -7.27
CA LEU A 1010 -36.29 -11.71 -7.21
C LEU A 1010 -36.66 -12.56 -8.42
N ALA A 1011 -36.08 -12.28 -9.59
CA ALA A 1011 -36.32 -13.02 -10.83
C ALA A 1011 -35.83 -14.48 -10.79
N LYS A 1012 -34.98 -14.85 -9.81
CA LYS A 1012 -34.44 -16.22 -9.69
C LYS A 1012 -35.42 -17.21 -9.09
N SER A 1013 -36.47 -16.74 -8.43
CA SER A 1013 -37.48 -17.59 -7.79
C SER A 1013 -38.71 -17.74 -8.68
N GLU A 1014 -39.06 -18.98 -9.03
CA GLU A 1014 -40.27 -19.30 -9.81
C GLU A 1014 -41.56 -18.87 -9.12
N GLU A 1015 -41.57 -18.76 -7.79
CA GLU A 1015 -42.74 -18.25 -7.03
C GLU A 1015 -43.01 -16.77 -7.29
N ASN A 1016 -41.99 -16.02 -7.72
CA ASN A 1016 -42.13 -14.60 -8.01
C ASN A 1016 -42.55 -14.36 -9.47
N LYS A 1017 -42.61 -15.39 -10.32
CA LYS A 1017 -42.96 -15.30 -11.73
C LYS A 1017 -44.45 -15.60 -11.98
N SER A 1018 -44.97 -15.11 -13.08
CA SER A 1018 -46.31 -15.47 -13.59
C SER A 1018 -46.28 -16.87 -14.22
N ARG A 1019 -47.42 -17.34 -14.73
CA ARG A 1019 -47.57 -18.71 -15.26
C ARG A 1019 -48.46 -18.73 -16.49
N ILE A 1020 -48.11 -19.58 -17.45
CA ILE A 1020 -48.98 -19.86 -18.61
C ILE A 1020 -50.35 -20.36 -18.12
N GLY A 1021 -51.41 -19.79 -18.69
CA GLY A 1021 -52.80 -20.10 -18.35
C GLY A 1021 -53.41 -19.19 -17.29
N GLU A 1022 -52.65 -18.27 -16.68
CA GLU A 1022 -53.22 -17.27 -15.77
C GLU A 1022 -54.15 -16.30 -16.52
N GLN A 1023 -55.35 -16.09 -15.97
CA GLN A 1023 -56.29 -15.08 -16.48
C GLN A 1023 -55.93 -13.70 -15.91
N VAL A 1024 -55.84 -12.73 -16.80
CA VAL A 1024 -55.54 -11.33 -16.48
C VAL A 1024 -56.78 -10.48 -16.76
N THR A 1025 -57.25 -9.75 -15.76
CA THR A 1025 -58.30 -8.74 -15.89
C THR A 1025 -57.66 -7.41 -16.26
N LEU A 1026 -58.08 -6.81 -17.38
CA LEU A 1026 -57.60 -5.52 -17.85
C LEU A 1026 -58.39 -4.37 -17.18
N SER A 1027 -57.86 -3.16 -17.30
CA SER A 1027 -58.46 -1.96 -16.68
C SER A 1027 -59.85 -1.60 -17.22
N ASP A 1028 -60.22 -2.11 -18.41
CA ASP A 1028 -61.57 -1.97 -18.98
C ASP A 1028 -62.54 -3.09 -18.55
N GLY A 1029 -62.10 -3.99 -17.64
CA GLY A 1029 -62.87 -5.13 -17.14
C GLY A 1029 -62.88 -6.35 -18.06
N SER A 1030 -62.25 -6.28 -19.25
CA SER A 1030 -62.09 -7.46 -20.11
C SER A 1030 -60.99 -8.38 -19.60
N THR A 1031 -60.99 -9.65 -20.02
CA THR A 1031 -60.00 -10.65 -19.60
C THR A 1031 -59.13 -11.12 -20.76
N THR A 1032 -57.86 -11.36 -20.50
CA THR A 1032 -56.90 -12.03 -21.39
C THR A 1032 -56.20 -13.18 -20.64
N THR A 1033 -55.35 -13.95 -21.32
CA THR A 1033 -54.63 -15.08 -20.71
C THR A 1033 -53.14 -15.01 -21.05
N ILE A 1034 -52.28 -15.29 -20.07
CA ILE A 1034 -50.85 -15.46 -20.27
C ILE A 1034 -50.63 -16.71 -21.12
N SER A 1035 -50.09 -16.55 -22.32
CA SER A 1035 -50.12 -17.58 -23.36
C SER A 1035 -48.74 -18.03 -23.83
N THR A 1036 -47.69 -17.28 -23.48
CA THR A 1036 -46.31 -17.58 -23.90
C THR A 1036 -45.35 -17.70 -22.72
N ASP A 1037 -44.27 -18.45 -22.90
CA ASP A 1037 -43.20 -18.54 -21.89
C ASP A 1037 -42.59 -17.16 -21.61
N GLY A 1038 -42.45 -16.32 -22.65
CA GLY A 1038 -41.93 -14.96 -22.53
C GLY A 1038 -42.79 -14.06 -21.63
N GLU A 1039 -44.11 -14.23 -21.65
CA GLU A 1039 -45.01 -13.53 -20.72
C GLU A 1039 -44.92 -14.13 -19.31
N ALA A 1040 -44.86 -15.47 -19.18
CA ALA A 1040 -44.82 -16.16 -17.90
C ALA A 1040 -43.55 -15.86 -17.07
N ILE A 1041 -42.41 -15.54 -17.70
CA ILE A 1041 -41.17 -15.18 -16.98
C ILE A 1041 -41.20 -13.78 -16.36
N HIS A 1042 -42.23 -12.97 -16.60
CA HIS A 1042 -42.45 -11.69 -15.92
C HIS A 1042 -42.84 -11.91 -14.46
N PRO A 1043 -42.74 -10.88 -13.59
CA PRO A 1043 -43.22 -11.00 -12.23
C PRO A 1043 -44.71 -11.37 -12.19
N GLY A 1044 -45.07 -12.33 -11.34
CA GLY A 1044 -46.46 -12.59 -10.95
C GLY A 1044 -46.87 -11.69 -9.77
N ASN A 1045 -48.10 -11.83 -9.27
CA ASN A 1045 -48.60 -11.03 -8.14
C ASN A 1045 -47.64 -11.03 -6.93
N ALA A 1046 -47.07 -12.18 -6.57
CA ALA A 1046 -46.11 -12.30 -5.47
C ALA A 1046 -44.79 -11.56 -5.77
N GLY A 1047 -44.30 -11.63 -7.00
CA GLY A 1047 -43.13 -10.88 -7.45
C GLY A 1047 -43.37 -9.38 -7.41
N TYR A 1048 -44.52 -8.93 -7.92
CA TYR A 1048 -44.90 -7.51 -7.90
C TYR A 1048 -45.06 -6.95 -6.50
N LYS A 1049 -45.62 -7.73 -5.56
CA LYS A 1049 -45.66 -7.33 -4.15
C LYS A 1049 -44.25 -7.14 -3.58
N LYS A 1050 -43.31 -8.06 -3.86
CA LYS A 1050 -41.92 -7.94 -3.42
C LYS A 1050 -41.17 -6.77 -4.06
N ILE A 1051 -41.46 -6.46 -5.33
CA ILE A 1051 -40.91 -5.26 -5.99
C ILE A 1051 -41.42 -3.99 -5.30
N ALA A 1052 -42.73 -3.91 -5.04
CA ALA A 1052 -43.31 -2.78 -4.32
C ALA A 1052 -42.73 -2.63 -2.91
N ASP A 1053 -42.59 -3.74 -2.18
CA ASP A 1053 -42.03 -3.72 -0.82
C ASP A 1053 -40.59 -3.21 -0.80
N ARG A 1054 -39.75 -3.64 -1.74
CA ARG A 1054 -38.38 -3.11 -1.86
C ARG A 1054 -38.34 -1.61 -2.17
N LEU A 1055 -39.26 -1.15 -3.02
CA LEU A 1055 -39.40 0.27 -3.30
C LEU A 1055 -39.80 1.03 -2.04
N ILE A 1056 -40.87 0.58 -1.37
CA ILE A 1056 -41.44 1.20 -0.16
C ILE A 1056 -40.40 1.24 0.97
N ASP A 1057 -39.70 0.15 1.23
CA ASP A 1057 -38.66 0.05 2.27
C ASP A 1057 -37.45 0.96 2.01
N SER A 1058 -37.28 1.40 0.76
CA SER A 1058 -36.20 2.32 0.34
C SER A 1058 -36.62 3.79 0.38
N LEU A 1059 -37.90 4.10 0.60
CA LEU A 1059 -38.40 5.47 0.68
C LEU A 1059 -37.88 6.17 1.94
N ASP A 1060 -37.60 7.46 1.83
CA ASP A 1060 -37.05 8.26 2.94
C ASP A 1060 -38.11 9.10 3.69
N PHE A 1061 -39.40 8.82 3.45
CA PHE A 1061 -40.53 9.48 4.13
C PHE A 1061 -41.31 8.55 5.03
#